data_AF-A0A7C6QLC4-F1
#
_entry.id   AF-A0A7C6QLC4-F1
#
_cell.length_a   1.000
_cell.length_b   1.000
_cell.length_c   1.000
_cell.angle_alpha   90.00
_cell.angle_beta   90.00
_cell.angle_gamma   90.00
#
_symmetry.space_group_name_H-M   'P 1'
#
loop_
_entity.id
_entity.type
_entity.pdbx_description
1 polymer ?
#
loop_
_entity_poly.entity_id
_entity_poly.type
_entity_poly.pdbx_seq_one_letter_code
_entity_poly.pdbx_strand_id
1 'polypeptide(L)'
;MRTIDTYGISGAEAQDPQKAGDLEWLVTNHLGGFASGTVAGMPTRRYHALLVAAPAPEARCVLLAQVLETVTQKGSSWSLGALRFPDVYHPQGFRYLHRFQPYPYPTWIYAAAGWLLEKSLAMLPYKNVTVVHYRLLDAPGPLLLTLQPFVAMRHYHHVQQEKAGLYQQTAKSGWQVIQGPPGLPELYLASEAIYQKEETWWRRITYRQEAERGLEDEEDWFAPGFYNIELHPGDSVRLVAGSGDDTGVFHSGHLLSPAEAAGAAFRRSRARQAELLAKAGRPEGAAAQLVLAADDFIIKRGELVSVIAGYPWFTDWGRDTMISFPGLFLATGRADEGGAVLATFASAAEGGLIPNRFPDINIKPEFNAVDASLWFIYACWQYVKYTGEMVLAHNLWPVIRQILTSYRQGTRFGIRAEKNGLLRAGEEGYALTWMDAKAGDWVVTPRRGLAVEVNALWYNALRSAADLGAAWDPAFCYRCLELAGEVEKHFVPTFWLPEEGYLADVVADDGTVDKSLRPNQLLAVSLPFPLLSGHLACQVVETVHRHLLTPLGPATLSPLDADFQPLYRGNQRTRDAAYHQGCVWPWLMGPFISAYRRVYGRSDKTAAISRRLLAPLLDHLYTAGLGHISEICDGAPPHWPKGCPWQAWSTAEMLRLWVEEFGRAPLEMTL
;
A
#
# COMPACT_ATOMS: atom_id res chain seq x y z
N MET A 1 -18.36 -8.49 -22.66
CA MET A 1 -18.43 -7.29 -21.79
C MET A 1 -18.75 -7.75 -20.38
N ARG A 2 -17.72 -8.21 -19.66
CA ARG A 2 -17.80 -8.27 -18.19
C ARG A 2 -17.14 -6.96 -17.74
N THR A 3 -17.93 -5.89 -17.71
CA THR A 3 -17.58 -4.68 -16.97
C THR A 3 -17.26 -5.09 -15.53
N ILE A 4 -16.54 -4.24 -14.79
CA ILE A 4 -16.07 -4.42 -13.40
C ILE A 4 -17.22 -4.74 -12.37
N ASP A 5 -18.44 -4.97 -12.85
CA ASP A 5 -19.72 -5.10 -12.15
C ASP A 5 -19.99 -6.38 -11.34
N THR A 6 -19.05 -7.32 -11.19
CA THR A 6 -19.38 -8.62 -10.54
C THR A 6 -18.80 -8.88 -9.16
N TYR A 7 -18.02 -7.97 -8.55
CA TYR A 7 -17.57 -8.19 -7.17
C TYR A 7 -18.34 -7.33 -6.16
N GLY A 8 -19.35 -7.94 -5.55
CA GLY A 8 -19.99 -7.44 -4.34
C GLY A 8 -20.10 -8.57 -3.33
N ILE A 9 -19.89 -8.26 -2.07
CA ILE A 9 -20.04 -9.22 -0.98
C ILE A 9 -21.53 -9.39 -0.72
N SER A 10 -21.99 -10.63 -0.80
CA SER A 10 -23.40 -10.99 -0.69
C SER A 10 -23.88 -10.97 0.76
N GLY A 11 -25.20 -10.95 0.98
CA GLY A 11 -25.79 -10.79 2.31
C GLY A 11 -25.31 -11.80 3.35
N ALA A 12 -25.12 -13.08 2.99
CA ALA A 12 -24.68 -14.08 3.95
C ALA A 12 -23.26 -13.84 4.47
N GLU A 13 -22.34 -13.40 3.61
CA GLU A 13 -20.97 -13.06 3.99
C GLU A 13 -20.90 -11.69 4.67
N ALA A 14 -21.70 -10.73 4.18
CA ALA A 14 -21.76 -9.37 4.72
C ALA A 14 -22.40 -9.32 6.13
N GLN A 15 -23.27 -10.27 6.46
CA GLN A 15 -23.91 -10.41 7.77
C GLN A 15 -23.09 -11.23 8.78
N ASP A 16 -22.05 -11.92 8.35
CA ASP A 16 -21.13 -12.63 9.25
C ASP A 16 -20.12 -11.63 9.84
N PRO A 17 -20.20 -11.28 11.14
CA PRO A 17 -19.36 -10.24 11.72
C PRO A 17 -17.87 -10.60 11.74
N GLN A 18 -17.52 -11.89 11.68
CA GLN A 18 -16.14 -12.32 11.62
C GLN A 18 -15.61 -12.11 10.19
N LYS A 19 -16.29 -12.69 9.19
CA LYS A 19 -15.87 -12.56 7.78
C LYS A 19 -15.91 -11.13 7.29
N ALA A 20 -17.04 -10.44 7.44
CA ALA A 20 -17.16 -9.04 7.01
C ALA A 20 -16.30 -8.08 7.86
N GLY A 21 -15.90 -8.50 9.08
CA GLY A 21 -14.93 -7.78 9.89
C GLY A 21 -13.48 -7.98 9.45
N ASP A 22 -13.16 -9.07 8.74
CA ASP A 22 -11.83 -9.37 8.19
C ASP A 22 -11.59 -8.72 6.82
N LEU A 23 -12.66 -8.28 6.16
CA LEU A 23 -12.62 -7.62 4.86
C LEU A 23 -12.60 -6.10 5.05
N GLU A 24 -11.53 -5.47 4.61
CA GLU A 24 -11.25 -4.05 4.76
C GLU A 24 -11.37 -3.33 3.41
N TRP A 25 -11.93 -2.12 3.41
CA TRP A 25 -11.99 -1.24 2.24
C TRP A 25 -11.18 0.04 2.47
N LEU A 26 -10.71 0.65 1.38
CA LEU A 26 -9.92 1.88 1.36
C LEU A 26 -10.48 2.86 0.32
N VAL A 27 -10.48 4.15 0.66
CA VAL A 27 -10.64 5.27 -0.27
C VAL A 27 -9.60 6.31 0.07
N THR A 28 -8.80 6.73 -0.91
CA THR A 28 -7.75 7.74 -0.69
C THR A 28 -8.17 9.10 -1.26
N ASN A 29 -7.53 10.16 -0.77
CA ASN A 29 -7.70 11.52 -1.30
C ASN A 29 -6.50 12.02 -2.10
N HIS A 30 -5.50 11.15 -2.37
CA HIS A 30 -4.24 11.48 -3.05
C HIS A 30 -3.37 12.56 -2.34
N LEU A 31 -3.58 12.80 -1.04
CA LEU A 31 -2.67 13.59 -0.18
C LEU A 31 -1.97 12.72 0.88
N GLY A 32 -2.20 11.40 0.86
CA GLY A 32 -1.87 10.48 1.96
C GLY A 32 -2.98 10.36 3.02
N GLY A 33 -4.03 11.17 2.91
CA GLY A 33 -5.27 11.03 3.69
C GLY A 33 -6.18 9.96 3.10
N PHE A 34 -6.99 9.35 3.95
CA PHE A 34 -7.83 8.22 3.55
C PHE A 34 -9.06 8.04 4.43
N ALA A 35 -10.01 7.27 3.93
CA ALA A 35 -11.08 6.65 4.67
C ALA A 35 -10.92 5.13 4.55
N SER A 36 -11.06 4.41 5.65
CA SER A 36 -11.00 2.95 5.65
C SER A 36 -11.84 2.36 6.77
N GLY A 37 -12.22 1.11 6.61
CA GLY A 37 -12.97 0.36 7.62
C GLY A 37 -13.20 -1.06 7.17
N THR A 38 -14.00 -1.79 7.92
CA THR A 38 -14.44 -3.13 7.53
C THR A 38 -15.74 -3.08 6.75
N VAL A 39 -16.04 -4.14 6.01
CA VAL A 39 -17.32 -4.32 5.31
C VAL A 39 -18.49 -4.30 6.31
N ALA A 40 -18.31 -4.91 7.47
CA ALA A 40 -19.30 -4.92 8.56
C ALA A 40 -19.55 -3.53 9.19
N GLY A 41 -18.74 -2.52 8.86
CA GLY A 41 -18.78 -1.21 9.52
C GLY A 41 -18.27 -1.26 10.96
N MET A 42 -17.55 -2.32 11.34
CA MET A 42 -16.98 -2.53 12.67
C MET A 42 -15.48 -2.26 12.65
N PRO A 43 -14.97 -1.24 13.37
CA PRO A 43 -13.55 -0.97 13.39
C PRO A 43 -12.79 -2.10 14.08
N THR A 44 -11.73 -2.59 13.44
CA THR A 44 -10.84 -3.61 14.03
C THR A 44 -9.44 -3.07 14.28
N ARG A 45 -9.13 -1.91 13.72
CA ARG A 45 -7.87 -1.19 13.82
C ARG A 45 -8.14 0.24 14.29
N ARG A 46 -7.21 0.83 15.04
CA ARG A 46 -7.26 2.27 15.40
C ARG A 46 -7.11 3.21 14.19
N TYR A 47 -6.88 2.67 13.01
CA TYR A 47 -6.74 3.41 11.75
C TYR A 47 -8.04 3.44 10.92
N HIS A 48 -9.05 2.64 11.30
CA HIS A 48 -10.35 2.66 10.66
C HIS A 48 -11.09 3.94 11.01
N ALA A 49 -11.41 4.72 9.98
CA ALA A 49 -12.02 6.02 10.11
C ALA A 49 -12.67 6.45 8.78
N LEU A 50 -13.70 7.28 8.85
CA LEU A 50 -14.30 7.90 7.68
C LEU A 50 -13.51 9.14 7.21
N LEU A 51 -12.69 9.74 8.07
CA LEU A 51 -11.74 10.79 7.67
C LEU A 51 -10.45 10.69 8.49
N VAL A 52 -9.41 10.13 7.87
CA VAL A 52 -8.01 10.35 8.25
C VAL A 52 -7.47 11.49 7.40
N ALA A 53 -7.34 12.67 8.00
CA ALA A 53 -6.79 13.82 7.34
C ALA A 53 -5.25 13.74 7.31
N ALA A 54 -4.66 14.18 6.20
CA ALA A 54 -3.23 14.37 6.03
C ALA A 54 -2.92 15.84 5.72
N PRO A 55 -2.79 16.71 6.75
CA PRO A 55 -2.20 18.04 6.59
C PRO A 55 -0.83 18.00 5.89
N ALA A 56 -0.09 16.92 6.15
CA ALA A 56 1.03 16.43 5.37
C ALA A 56 0.92 14.90 5.29
N PRO A 57 1.49 14.21 4.28
CA PRO A 57 1.27 12.77 4.11
C PRO A 57 1.74 11.90 5.28
N GLU A 58 2.80 12.33 5.94
CA GLU A 58 3.35 11.82 7.20
C GLU A 58 2.49 12.08 8.46
N ALA A 59 1.84 13.25 8.52
CA ALA A 59 1.25 13.83 9.72
C ALA A 59 -0.26 13.55 9.74
N ARG A 60 -0.63 12.28 9.82
CA ARG A 60 -2.02 11.83 9.68
C ARG A 60 -2.80 11.92 10.99
N CYS A 61 -4.03 12.42 10.89
CA CYS A 61 -4.92 12.60 12.04
C CYS A 61 -6.26 11.92 11.77
N VAL A 62 -6.72 11.08 12.70
CA VAL A 62 -8.08 10.54 12.67
C VAL A 62 -9.03 11.61 13.19
N LEU A 63 -9.90 12.14 12.33
CA LEU A 63 -10.85 13.20 12.69
C LEU A 63 -12.25 12.62 12.94
N LEU A 64 -12.85 12.05 11.89
CA LEU A 64 -14.15 11.39 11.96
C LEU A 64 -13.94 9.87 11.95
N ALA A 65 -14.15 9.23 13.10
CA ALA A 65 -14.01 7.78 13.21
C ALA A 65 -15.15 7.06 12.48
N GLN A 66 -16.40 7.39 12.81
CA GLN A 66 -17.56 6.72 12.24
C GLN A 66 -18.80 7.63 12.29
N VAL A 67 -19.87 7.23 11.61
CA VAL A 67 -21.21 7.76 11.82
C VAL A 67 -22.06 6.58 12.26
N LEU A 68 -22.76 6.71 13.38
CA LEU A 68 -23.80 5.77 13.78
C LEU A 68 -25.11 6.20 13.14
N GLU A 69 -25.58 5.43 12.17
CA GLU A 69 -26.86 5.64 11.54
C GLU A 69 -27.96 4.87 12.26
N THR A 70 -29.10 5.52 12.49
CA THR A 70 -30.30 4.87 13.03
C THR A 70 -31.50 5.21 12.16
N VAL A 71 -32.19 4.19 11.68
CA VAL A 71 -33.43 4.29 10.91
C VAL A 71 -34.60 4.06 11.85
N THR A 72 -35.58 4.96 11.85
CA THR A 72 -36.80 4.82 12.67
C THR A 72 -38.04 4.90 11.79
N GLN A 73 -38.96 3.94 11.97
CA GLN A 73 -40.25 3.89 11.27
C GLN A 73 -41.34 3.30 12.15
N LYS A 74 -42.50 3.97 12.26
CA LYS A 74 -43.69 3.48 12.98
C LYS A 74 -43.38 2.95 14.39
N GLY A 75 -42.46 3.61 15.11
CA GLY A 75 -42.05 3.25 16.47
C GLY A 75 -41.00 2.14 16.58
N SER A 76 -40.57 1.54 15.47
CA SER A 76 -39.42 0.61 15.42
C SER A 76 -38.14 1.35 15.03
N SER A 77 -37.00 0.90 15.54
CA SER A 77 -35.69 1.53 15.29
C SER A 77 -34.61 0.50 14.98
N TRP A 78 -33.76 0.79 13.99
CA TRP A 78 -32.67 -0.07 13.53
C TRP A 78 -31.38 0.73 13.41
N SER A 79 -30.40 0.42 14.26
CA SER A 79 -29.05 0.98 14.13
C SER A 79 -28.22 0.21 13.11
N LEU A 80 -27.66 0.91 12.12
CA LEU A 80 -26.91 0.34 11.01
C LEU A 80 -25.40 0.30 11.24
N GLY A 81 -24.90 1.02 12.27
CA GLY A 81 -23.52 0.91 12.72
C GLY A 81 -23.22 -0.41 13.42
N ALA A 82 -21.94 -0.74 13.54
CA ALA A 82 -21.45 -1.87 14.32
C ALA A 82 -20.22 -1.47 15.11
N LEU A 83 -20.19 -1.77 16.41
CA LEU A 83 -19.04 -1.55 17.28
C LEU A 83 -18.81 -2.79 18.13
N ARG A 84 -17.55 -2.99 18.52
CA ARG A 84 -17.15 -4.02 19.47
C ARG A 84 -16.73 -3.37 20.78
N PHE A 85 -17.32 -3.81 21.87
CA PHE A 85 -16.85 -3.60 23.24
C PHE A 85 -16.25 -4.92 23.77
N PRO A 86 -15.55 -4.95 24.92
CA PRO A 86 -14.79 -6.13 25.37
C PRO A 86 -15.51 -7.47 25.22
N ASP A 87 -16.82 -7.51 25.51
CA ASP A 87 -17.61 -8.74 25.50
C ASP A 87 -18.84 -8.72 24.57
N VAL A 88 -19.09 -7.63 23.84
CA VAL A 88 -20.34 -7.47 23.10
C VAL A 88 -20.18 -6.67 21.81
N TYR A 89 -20.91 -7.10 20.78
CA TYR A 89 -21.16 -6.28 19.60
C TYR A 89 -22.44 -5.47 19.82
N HIS A 90 -22.32 -4.15 19.84
CA HIS A 90 -23.47 -3.26 19.93
C HIS A 90 -23.16 -1.89 19.32
N PRO A 91 -23.99 -1.34 18.42
CA PRO A 91 -25.08 -2.01 17.73
C PRO A 91 -24.58 -3.12 16.79
N GLN A 92 -25.50 -3.88 16.18
CA GLN A 92 -25.21 -5.02 15.31
C GLN A 92 -25.72 -4.79 13.89
N GLY A 93 -25.41 -3.62 13.33
CA GLY A 93 -25.93 -3.17 12.04
C GLY A 93 -25.56 -4.06 10.86
N PHE A 94 -24.49 -4.86 10.98
CA PHE A 94 -24.12 -5.89 10.01
C PHE A 94 -25.27 -6.88 9.73
N ARG A 95 -26.20 -7.10 10.67
CA ARG A 95 -27.39 -7.95 10.46
C ARG A 95 -28.34 -7.42 9.39
N TYR A 96 -28.32 -6.12 9.13
CA TYR A 96 -29.14 -5.46 8.12
C TYR A 96 -28.38 -5.24 6.81
N LEU A 97 -27.08 -5.55 6.77
CA LEU A 97 -26.26 -5.37 5.58
C LEU A 97 -26.61 -6.46 4.56
N HIS A 98 -27.26 -6.06 3.47
CA HIS A 98 -27.67 -6.98 2.41
C HIS A 98 -26.57 -7.15 1.36
N ARG A 99 -25.80 -6.10 1.07
CA ARG A 99 -24.75 -6.12 0.06
C ARG A 99 -23.70 -5.07 0.34
N PHE A 100 -22.44 -5.37 0.03
CA PHE A 100 -21.36 -4.40 -0.07
C PHE A 100 -20.68 -4.45 -1.44
N GLN A 101 -20.31 -3.29 -1.98
CA GLN A 101 -19.52 -3.17 -3.21
C GLN A 101 -18.37 -2.17 -2.98
N PRO A 102 -17.10 -2.54 -3.22
CA PRO A 102 -15.97 -1.63 -3.04
C PRO A 102 -15.80 -0.62 -4.19
N TYR A 103 -16.23 -0.98 -5.41
CA TYR A 103 -16.06 -0.18 -6.62
C TYR A 103 -17.41 0.22 -7.24
N PRO A 104 -17.51 1.41 -7.88
CA PRO A 104 -16.46 2.43 -8.03
C PRO A 104 -16.11 3.16 -6.73
N TYR A 105 -16.90 2.99 -5.69
CA TYR A 105 -16.61 3.47 -4.35
C TYR A 105 -17.39 2.62 -3.35
N PRO A 106 -16.95 2.53 -2.08
CA PRO A 106 -17.60 1.73 -1.07
C PRO A 106 -19.09 2.08 -0.98
N THR A 107 -19.93 1.07 -1.22
CA THR A 107 -21.38 1.17 -1.26
C THR A 107 -21.99 0.01 -0.48
N TRP A 108 -22.82 0.33 0.49
CA TRP A 108 -23.56 -0.61 1.33
C TRP A 108 -25.05 -0.50 1.01
N ILE A 109 -25.71 -1.64 0.91
CA ILE A 109 -27.15 -1.73 0.82
C ILE A 109 -27.66 -2.34 2.11
N TYR A 110 -28.39 -1.57 2.90
CA TYR A 110 -29.05 -2.02 4.11
C TYR A 110 -30.53 -2.28 3.84
N ALA A 111 -31.08 -3.33 4.43
CA ALA A 111 -32.51 -3.64 4.33
C ALA A 111 -33.05 -4.22 5.64
N ALA A 112 -34.22 -3.74 6.07
CA ALA A 112 -35.04 -4.38 7.09
C ALA A 112 -36.50 -3.93 6.92
N ALA A 113 -37.45 -4.73 7.42
CA ALA A 113 -38.87 -4.34 7.53
C ALA A 113 -39.50 -3.68 6.27
N GLY A 114 -39.04 -4.07 5.06
CA GLY A 114 -39.53 -3.56 3.79
C GLY A 114 -38.88 -2.27 3.28
N TRP A 115 -37.95 -1.66 4.01
CA TRP A 115 -37.16 -0.53 3.50
C TRP A 115 -35.79 -0.98 2.96
N LEU A 116 -35.24 -0.18 2.05
CA LEU A 116 -33.95 -0.38 1.39
C LEU A 116 -33.17 0.94 1.36
N LEU A 117 -32.06 1.00 2.08
CA LEU A 117 -31.22 2.19 2.20
C LEU A 117 -29.83 1.94 1.60
N GLU A 118 -29.43 2.78 0.65
CA GLU A 118 -28.07 2.79 0.10
C GLU A 118 -27.22 3.80 0.88
N LYS A 119 -26.04 3.38 1.33
CA LYS A 119 -24.97 4.24 1.85
C LYS A 119 -23.79 4.15 0.90
N SER A 120 -23.20 5.27 0.54
CA SER A 120 -21.99 5.33 -0.28
C SER A 120 -21.00 6.34 0.30
N LEU A 121 -19.70 6.11 0.11
CA LEU A 121 -18.64 6.98 0.62
C LEU A 121 -17.65 7.33 -0.48
N ALA A 122 -17.30 8.61 -0.60
CA ALA A 122 -16.23 9.08 -1.47
C ALA A 122 -15.44 10.21 -0.80
N MET A 123 -14.17 10.33 -1.15
CA MET A 123 -13.34 11.49 -0.77
C MET A 123 -13.20 12.45 -1.94
N LEU A 124 -13.03 13.74 -1.66
CA LEU A 124 -12.66 14.71 -2.67
C LEU A 124 -11.16 14.57 -2.99
N PRO A 125 -10.77 14.39 -4.26
CA PRO A 125 -9.36 14.36 -4.64
C PRO A 125 -8.64 15.65 -4.22
N TYR A 126 -7.43 15.50 -3.67
CA TYR A 126 -6.55 16.56 -3.20
C TYR A 126 -7.16 17.44 -2.11
N LYS A 127 -8.04 16.85 -1.29
CA LYS A 127 -8.73 17.51 -0.18
C LYS A 127 -8.92 16.53 0.98
N ASN A 128 -8.64 16.94 2.21
CA ASN A 128 -9.06 16.22 3.42
C ASN A 128 -10.57 16.40 3.68
N VAL A 129 -11.41 15.93 2.74
CA VAL A 129 -12.86 15.97 2.80
C VAL A 129 -13.44 14.63 2.37
N THR A 130 -14.28 14.05 3.23
CA THR A 130 -15.09 12.86 2.97
C THR A 130 -16.56 13.22 2.86
N VAL A 131 -17.25 12.56 1.94
CA VAL A 131 -18.70 12.63 1.79
C VAL A 131 -19.30 11.25 2.00
N VAL A 132 -20.24 11.17 2.94
CA VAL A 132 -21.12 10.02 3.10
C VAL A 132 -22.49 10.38 2.53
N HIS A 133 -23.00 9.57 1.63
CA HIS A 133 -24.27 9.81 0.94
C HIS A 133 -25.23 8.66 1.17
N TYR A 134 -26.43 9.02 1.61
CA TYR A 134 -27.53 8.11 1.88
C TYR A 134 -28.64 8.34 0.88
N ARG A 135 -29.21 7.26 0.34
CA ARG A 135 -30.34 7.30 -0.57
C ARG A 135 -31.37 6.25 -0.17
N LEU A 136 -32.59 6.69 0.12
CA LEU A 136 -33.68 5.78 0.40
C LEU A 136 -34.20 5.24 -0.93
N LEU A 137 -33.91 3.97 -1.21
CA LEU A 137 -34.27 3.35 -2.49
C LEU A 137 -35.75 2.98 -2.54
N ASP A 138 -36.24 2.39 -1.46
CA ASP A 138 -37.61 1.95 -1.32
C ASP A 138 -38.00 1.88 0.16
N ALA A 139 -39.27 2.12 0.47
CA ALA A 139 -39.84 1.91 1.80
C ALA A 139 -41.38 1.96 1.77
N PRO A 140 -42.07 1.31 2.72
CA PRO A 140 -43.54 1.37 2.83
C PRO A 140 -44.09 2.74 3.24
N GLY A 141 -43.24 3.72 3.51
CA GLY A 141 -43.57 5.06 4.00
C GLY A 141 -42.30 5.83 4.38
N PRO A 142 -42.42 7.10 4.84
CA PRO A 142 -41.26 7.89 5.24
C PRO A 142 -40.48 7.23 6.39
N LEU A 143 -39.18 7.51 6.43
CA LEU A 143 -38.25 7.06 7.47
C LEU A 143 -37.59 8.26 8.12
N LEU A 144 -37.45 8.25 9.44
CA LEU A 144 -36.55 9.15 10.12
C LEU A 144 -35.15 8.54 10.13
N LEU A 145 -34.19 9.23 9.50
CA LEU A 145 -32.76 8.87 9.55
C LEU A 145 -32.05 9.81 10.53
N THR A 146 -31.43 9.22 11.55
CA THR A 146 -30.56 9.90 12.51
C THR A 146 -29.10 9.55 12.22
N LEU A 147 -28.26 10.57 12.08
CA LEU A 147 -26.82 10.45 11.81
C LEU A 147 -26.03 11.00 13.00
N GLN A 148 -25.43 10.13 13.81
CA GLN A 148 -24.60 10.53 14.95
C GLN A 148 -23.11 10.36 14.63
N PRO A 149 -22.37 11.45 14.35
CA PRO A 149 -20.92 11.37 14.09
C PRO A 149 -20.15 11.00 15.37
N PHE A 150 -19.13 10.16 15.24
CA PHE A 150 -18.14 9.85 16.27
C PHE A 150 -16.79 10.46 15.93
N VAL A 151 -16.31 11.29 16.84
CA VAL A 151 -15.12 12.13 16.71
C VAL A 151 -14.00 11.56 17.57
N ALA A 152 -12.82 11.44 16.95
CA ALA A 152 -11.59 11.05 17.64
C ALA A 152 -10.61 12.22 17.76
N MET A 153 -10.34 12.95 16.68
CA MET A 153 -9.36 14.06 16.61
C MET A 153 -8.06 13.76 17.38
N ARG A 154 -7.26 12.87 16.81
CA ARG A 154 -5.98 12.43 17.38
C ARG A 154 -5.01 12.01 16.30
N HIS A 155 -3.72 11.99 16.63
CA HIS A 155 -2.70 11.41 15.76
C HIS A 155 -2.99 9.92 15.50
N TYR A 156 -2.89 9.49 14.25
CA TYR A 156 -3.32 8.16 13.79
C TYR A 156 -2.62 6.96 14.46
N HIS A 157 -1.46 7.16 15.11
CA HIS A 157 -0.74 6.12 15.88
C HIS A 157 -1.13 6.02 17.37
N HIS A 158 -2.09 6.80 17.84
CA HIS A 158 -2.55 6.75 19.23
C HIS A 158 -4.03 6.41 19.29
N VAL A 159 -4.49 6.10 20.49
CA VAL A 159 -5.91 6.11 20.87
C VAL A 159 -6.17 7.33 21.75
N GLN A 160 -7.43 7.70 21.92
CA GLN A 160 -7.83 8.70 22.91
C GLN A 160 -8.71 8.10 24.02
N GLN A 161 -8.87 8.88 25.08
CA GLN A 161 -9.70 8.57 26.24
C GLN A 161 -10.55 9.79 26.59
N GLU A 162 -11.70 9.59 27.22
CA GLU A 162 -12.57 10.68 27.64
C GLU A 162 -11.82 11.71 28.50
N LYS A 163 -11.97 12.98 28.14
CA LYS A 163 -11.49 14.09 28.95
C LYS A 163 -12.49 15.24 28.93
N ALA A 164 -12.85 15.71 30.13
CA ALA A 164 -13.76 16.84 30.28
C ALA A 164 -13.20 18.09 29.59
N GLY A 165 -14.03 18.78 28.81
CA GLY A 165 -13.65 19.99 28.07
C GLY A 165 -12.65 19.77 26.93
N LEU A 166 -12.44 18.53 26.49
CA LEU A 166 -11.54 18.22 25.37
C LEU A 166 -11.99 18.86 24.06
N TYR A 167 -13.30 18.98 23.87
CA TYR A 167 -13.90 19.48 22.65
C TYR A 167 -14.70 20.75 22.87
N GLN A 168 -14.64 21.62 21.88
CA GLN A 168 -15.51 22.78 21.78
C GLN A 168 -16.27 22.74 20.45
N GLN A 169 -17.52 23.18 20.51
CA GLN A 169 -18.44 23.14 19.38
C GLN A 169 -18.88 24.55 19.03
N THR A 170 -18.75 24.93 17.75
CA THR A 170 -19.28 26.20 17.24
C THR A 170 -20.03 25.99 15.93
N ALA A 171 -21.09 26.77 15.70
CA ALA A 171 -21.80 26.77 14.43
C ALA A 171 -21.28 27.93 13.56
N LYS A 172 -20.91 27.63 12.31
CA LYS A 172 -20.37 28.62 11.37
C LYS A 172 -20.96 28.39 9.98
N SER A 173 -21.84 29.30 9.54
CA SER A 173 -22.39 29.32 8.18
C SER A 173 -22.96 27.97 7.70
N GLY A 174 -23.76 27.29 8.54
CA GLY A 174 -24.35 25.98 8.23
C GLY A 174 -23.45 24.77 8.52
N TRP A 175 -22.22 24.99 9.01
CA TRP A 175 -21.31 23.95 9.46
C TRP A 175 -21.28 23.87 10.98
N GLN A 176 -21.19 22.64 11.49
CA GLN A 176 -20.79 22.38 12.86
C GLN A 176 -19.28 22.17 12.89
N VAL A 177 -18.57 23.02 13.63
CA VAL A 177 -17.12 22.95 13.80
C VAL A 177 -16.82 22.35 15.16
N ILE A 178 -15.99 21.30 15.15
CA ILE A 178 -15.47 20.64 16.35
C ILE A 178 -13.99 20.97 16.46
N GLN A 179 -13.64 21.66 17.54
CA GLN A 179 -12.26 21.95 17.92
C GLN A 179 -11.85 20.95 19.00
N GLY A 180 -10.70 20.30 18.79
CA GLY A 180 -10.14 19.30 19.70
C GLY A 180 -8.86 19.79 20.37
N PRO A 181 -7.96 18.87 20.77
CA PRO A 181 -6.66 19.21 21.35
C PRO A 181 -5.85 20.19 20.49
N PRO A 182 -5.05 21.08 21.10
CA PRO A 182 -4.17 21.99 20.37
C PRO A 182 -3.23 21.26 19.41
N GLY A 183 -3.00 21.85 18.22
CA GLY A 183 -2.09 21.31 17.21
C GLY A 183 -2.72 20.31 16.24
N LEU A 184 -3.99 19.95 16.43
CA LEU A 184 -4.75 19.13 15.50
C LEU A 184 -5.69 20.00 14.64
N PRO A 185 -5.97 19.60 13.39
CA PRO A 185 -6.88 20.35 12.55
C PRO A 185 -8.31 20.24 13.08
N GLU A 186 -9.08 21.32 12.90
CA GLU A 186 -10.52 21.36 13.21
C GLU A 186 -11.30 20.41 12.30
N LEU A 187 -12.36 19.79 12.85
CA LEU A 187 -13.31 18.99 12.08
C LEU A 187 -14.56 19.80 11.75
N TYR A 188 -14.87 19.90 10.45
CA TYR A 188 -16.06 20.56 9.93
C TYR A 188 -17.08 19.51 9.49
N LEU A 189 -18.32 19.63 9.98
CA LEU A 189 -19.43 18.74 9.66
C LEU A 189 -20.60 19.54 9.07
N ALA A 190 -21.14 19.10 7.95
CA ALA A 190 -22.36 19.67 7.37
C ALA A 190 -23.25 18.60 6.75
N SER A 191 -24.55 18.87 6.78
CA SER A 191 -25.58 18.04 6.18
C SER A 191 -26.78 18.89 5.78
N GLU A 192 -27.58 18.42 4.84
CA GLU A 192 -28.92 18.97 4.58
C GLU A 192 -29.91 18.69 5.75
N ALA A 193 -29.54 17.80 6.67
CA ALA A 193 -30.32 17.45 7.86
C ALA A 193 -30.18 18.46 9.01
N ILE A 194 -31.13 18.42 9.96
CA ILE A 194 -31.16 19.34 11.10
C ILE A 194 -30.22 18.83 12.20
N TYR A 195 -29.22 19.63 12.55
CA TYR A 195 -28.30 19.32 13.66
C TYR A 195 -28.93 19.61 15.02
N GLN A 196 -28.76 18.68 15.96
CA GLN A 196 -29.09 18.84 17.37
C GLN A 196 -27.86 18.53 18.21
N LYS A 197 -27.49 19.48 19.07
CA LYS A 197 -26.37 19.34 19.98
C LYS A 197 -26.78 18.43 21.15
N GLU A 198 -26.09 17.31 21.27
CA GLU A 198 -26.23 16.36 22.39
C GLU A 198 -24.90 15.65 22.60
N GLU A 199 -24.11 16.17 23.55
CA GLU A 199 -22.74 15.71 23.78
C GLU A 199 -22.74 14.43 24.62
N THR A 200 -22.19 13.36 24.07
CA THR A 200 -22.02 12.08 24.77
C THR A 200 -20.67 11.46 24.48
N TRP A 201 -20.23 10.56 25.37
CA TRP A 201 -19.01 9.77 25.20
C TRP A 201 -19.35 8.29 25.13
N TRP A 202 -18.82 7.63 24.10
CA TRP A 202 -18.91 6.19 23.90
C TRP A 202 -17.58 5.59 24.31
N ARG A 203 -17.58 4.74 25.35
CA ARG A 203 -16.37 4.31 26.03
C ARG A 203 -15.96 2.89 25.67
N ARG A 204 -14.65 2.63 25.66
CA ARG A 204 -14.05 1.29 25.55
C ARG A 204 -14.42 0.54 24.26
N ILE A 205 -14.42 1.25 23.14
CA ILE A 205 -14.51 0.62 21.81
C ILE A 205 -13.19 -0.15 21.59
N THR A 206 -13.29 -1.41 21.16
CA THR A 206 -12.16 -2.34 21.10
C THR A 206 -11.71 -2.64 19.66
N TYR A 207 -10.41 -2.73 19.45
CA TYR A 207 -9.76 -3.00 18.16
C TYR A 207 -9.05 -4.35 18.18
N ARG A 208 -9.74 -5.39 17.69
CA ARG A 208 -9.19 -6.77 17.75
C ARG A 208 -7.83 -6.94 17.06
N GLN A 209 -7.57 -6.23 15.98
CA GLN A 209 -6.28 -6.33 15.28
C GLN A 209 -5.16 -5.64 16.05
N GLU A 210 -5.47 -4.61 16.85
CA GLU A 210 -4.47 -3.99 17.75
C GLU A 210 -4.19 -4.88 18.96
N ALA A 211 -5.22 -5.55 19.49
CA ALA A 211 -5.09 -6.54 20.56
C ALA A 211 -4.16 -7.70 20.14
N GLU A 212 -4.35 -8.26 18.95
CA GLU A 212 -3.48 -9.30 18.37
C GLU A 212 -2.02 -8.84 18.19
N ARG A 213 -1.82 -7.53 18.03
CA ARG A 213 -0.51 -6.88 17.90
C ARG A 213 0.09 -6.45 19.25
N GLY A 214 -0.61 -6.67 20.37
CA GLY A 214 -0.19 -6.22 21.69
C GLY A 214 -0.03 -4.70 21.78
N LEU A 215 -0.88 -3.95 21.06
CA LEU A 215 -0.94 -2.50 21.07
C LEU A 215 -2.14 -2.01 21.90
N GLU A 216 -2.21 -0.71 22.15
CA GLU A 216 -3.41 -0.08 22.72
C GLU A 216 -4.61 -0.35 21.80
N ASP A 217 -5.60 -1.05 22.36
CA ASP A 217 -6.73 -1.63 21.64
C ASP A 217 -8.09 -1.13 22.14
N GLU A 218 -8.15 -0.28 23.17
CA GLU A 218 -9.36 0.38 23.65
C GLU A 218 -9.32 1.90 23.38
N GLU A 219 -10.43 2.47 22.88
CA GLU A 219 -10.57 3.90 22.63
C GLU A 219 -11.96 4.42 23.02
N ASP A 220 -12.02 5.66 23.50
CA ASP A 220 -13.27 6.38 23.74
C ASP A 220 -13.55 7.36 22.59
N TRP A 221 -14.80 7.43 22.12
CA TRP A 221 -15.20 8.36 21.06
C TRP A 221 -16.19 9.40 21.58
N PHE A 222 -16.02 10.63 21.09
CA PHE A 222 -16.92 11.74 21.40
C PHE A 222 -18.01 11.86 20.34
N ALA A 223 -19.26 11.90 20.76
CA ALA A 223 -20.40 12.21 19.91
C ALA A 223 -20.85 13.65 20.23
N PRO A 224 -20.63 14.62 19.30
CA PRO A 224 -20.96 16.02 19.55
C PRO A 224 -22.48 16.31 19.53
N GLY A 225 -23.25 15.44 18.88
CA GLY A 225 -24.68 15.58 18.63
C GLY A 225 -25.11 14.64 17.52
N PHE A 226 -26.24 14.92 16.89
CA PHE A 226 -26.75 14.15 15.76
C PHE A 226 -27.50 15.02 14.76
N TYR A 227 -27.60 14.54 13.52
CA TYR A 227 -28.42 15.13 12.47
C TYR A 227 -29.67 14.29 12.25
N ASN A 228 -30.83 14.93 12.13
CA ASN A 228 -32.11 14.26 11.86
C ASN A 228 -32.72 14.73 10.55
N ILE A 229 -33.26 13.77 9.79
CA ILE A 229 -33.99 14.06 8.56
C ILE A 229 -35.05 12.98 8.29
N GLU A 230 -36.23 13.41 7.85
CA GLU A 230 -37.24 12.52 7.29
C GLU A 230 -36.96 12.31 5.80
N LEU A 231 -36.93 11.06 5.36
CA LEU A 231 -36.70 10.66 3.97
C LEU A 231 -37.92 9.93 3.42
N HIS A 232 -38.37 10.32 2.23
CA HIS A 232 -39.28 9.57 1.40
C HIS A 232 -38.52 8.69 0.39
N PRO A 233 -39.14 7.61 -0.14
CA PRO A 233 -38.54 6.83 -1.22
C PRO A 233 -38.10 7.72 -2.39
N GLY A 234 -36.82 7.59 -2.79
CA GLY A 234 -36.17 8.43 -3.79
C GLY A 234 -35.34 9.58 -3.21
N ASP A 235 -35.58 9.98 -1.96
CA ASP A 235 -34.84 11.06 -1.31
C ASP A 235 -33.39 10.66 -0.99
N SER A 236 -32.57 11.69 -0.80
CA SER A 236 -31.16 11.53 -0.46
C SER A 236 -30.67 12.64 0.46
N VAL A 237 -29.72 12.29 1.33
CA VAL A 237 -29.05 13.20 2.26
C VAL A 237 -27.57 12.90 2.30
N ARG A 238 -26.74 13.92 2.57
CA ARG A 238 -25.30 13.77 2.71
C ARG A 238 -24.83 14.26 4.05
N LEU A 239 -23.77 13.63 4.53
CA LEU A 239 -22.92 14.18 5.57
C LEU A 239 -21.55 14.44 4.96
N VAL A 240 -21.09 15.68 5.05
CA VAL A 240 -19.75 16.08 4.63
C VAL A 240 -18.91 16.34 5.85
N ALA A 241 -17.74 15.73 5.89
CA ALA A 241 -16.73 15.92 6.92
C ALA A 241 -15.45 16.44 6.29
N GLY A 242 -14.85 17.49 6.84
CA GLY A 242 -13.63 18.09 6.29
C GLY A 242 -12.68 18.63 7.35
N SER A 243 -11.41 18.76 6.98
CA SER A 243 -10.38 19.46 7.77
C SER A 243 -10.41 20.98 7.51
N GLY A 244 -10.14 21.79 8.53
CA GLY A 244 -10.18 23.25 8.45
C GLY A 244 -9.32 23.88 7.34
N ASP A 245 -8.12 23.36 7.09
CA ASP A 245 -7.19 23.92 6.08
C ASP A 245 -7.60 23.56 4.65
N ASP A 246 -8.09 22.34 4.44
CA ASP A 246 -8.48 21.86 3.12
C ASP A 246 -9.86 22.29 2.68
N THR A 247 -10.62 22.78 3.65
CA THR A 247 -11.62 23.81 3.51
C THR A 247 -11.85 24.19 2.06
N GLY A 248 -11.01 25.08 1.52
CA GLY A 248 -11.08 25.61 0.14
C GLY A 248 -12.36 26.41 -0.17
N VAL A 249 -13.40 26.07 0.57
CA VAL A 249 -14.74 26.57 0.84
C VAL A 249 -14.68 27.82 1.75
N PHE A 250 -13.55 28.06 2.45
CA PHE A 250 -13.35 29.29 3.25
C PHE A 250 -12.44 30.34 2.59
N HIS A 251 -11.63 29.99 1.60
CA HIS A 251 -10.62 30.90 1.03
C HIS A 251 -11.12 31.73 -0.18
N SER A 252 -12.34 31.50 -0.67
CA SER A 252 -12.92 32.22 -1.83
C SER A 252 -14.35 32.75 -1.62
N GLY A 253 -14.86 32.74 -0.38
CA GLY A 253 -16.18 33.27 -0.04
C GLY A 253 -17.38 32.39 -0.45
N HIS A 254 -17.16 31.24 -1.08
CA HIS A 254 -18.21 30.28 -1.43
C HIS A 254 -18.03 28.95 -0.69
N LEU A 255 -18.91 28.69 0.27
CA LEU A 255 -18.99 27.37 0.90
C LEU A 255 -19.72 26.41 -0.05
N LEU A 256 -19.06 25.31 -0.45
CA LEU A 256 -19.76 24.22 -1.14
C LEU A 256 -20.86 23.68 -0.21
N SER A 257 -22.09 23.62 -0.72
CA SER A 257 -23.17 22.88 -0.06
C SER A 257 -22.83 21.39 -0.01
N PRO A 258 -23.40 20.63 0.95
CA PRO A 258 -23.23 19.18 1.01
C PRO A 258 -23.53 18.46 -0.33
N ALA A 259 -24.55 18.89 -1.04
CA ALA A 259 -24.93 18.35 -2.35
C ALA A 259 -23.87 18.61 -3.44
N GLU A 260 -23.27 19.81 -3.47
CA GLU A 260 -22.20 20.14 -4.42
C GLU A 260 -20.93 19.35 -4.14
N ALA A 261 -20.54 19.23 -2.87
CA ALA A 261 -19.39 18.43 -2.44
C ALA A 261 -19.57 16.95 -2.83
N ALA A 262 -20.77 16.39 -2.58
CA ALA A 262 -21.12 15.04 -2.99
C ALA A 262 -21.06 14.86 -4.52
N GLY A 263 -21.73 15.74 -5.25
CA GLY A 263 -21.72 15.73 -6.71
C GLY A 263 -20.31 15.78 -7.26
N ALA A 264 -19.44 16.61 -6.69
CA ALA A 264 -18.03 16.69 -7.08
C ALA A 264 -17.26 15.40 -6.75
N ALA A 265 -17.36 14.86 -5.53
CA ALA A 265 -16.63 13.67 -5.09
C ALA A 265 -16.95 12.45 -5.97
N PHE A 266 -18.24 12.10 -6.09
CA PHE A 266 -18.66 10.90 -6.83
C PHE A 266 -18.49 11.03 -8.34
N ARG A 267 -18.66 12.23 -8.93
CA ARG A 267 -18.38 12.43 -10.37
C ARG A 267 -16.88 12.38 -10.67
N ARG A 268 -16.05 13.03 -9.86
CA ARG A 268 -14.59 13.04 -10.06
C ARG A 268 -13.98 11.66 -9.87
N SER A 269 -14.42 10.91 -8.85
CA SER A 269 -14.00 9.53 -8.63
C SER A 269 -14.27 8.66 -9.87
N ARG A 270 -15.52 8.66 -10.39
CA ARG A 270 -15.86 7.91 -11.61
C ARG A 270 -15.09 8.36 -12.84
N ALA A 271 -14.94 9.67 -13.05
CA ALA A 271 -14.20 10.22 -14.18
C ALA A 271 -12.72 9.79 -14.13
N ARG A 272 -12.10 9.84 -12.95
CA ARG A 272 -10.71 9.42 -12.73
C ARG A 272 -10.53 7.93 -12.99
N GLN A 273 -11.42 7.08 -12.50
CA GLN A 273 -11.35 5.64 -12.76
C GLN A 273 -11.49 5.32 -14.26
N ALA A 274 -12.43 5.98 -14.95
CA ALA A 274 -12.58 5.82 -16.40
C ALA A 274 -11.32 6.27 -17.17
N GLU A 275 -10.70 7.37 -16.75
CA GLU A 275 -9.43 7.85 -17.31
C GLU A 275 -8.29 6.86 -17.08
N LEU A 276 -8.11 6.35 -15.86
CA LEU A 276 -7.06 5.40 -15.51
C LEU A 276 -7.19 4.10 -16.32
N LEU A 277 -8.40 3.55 -16.41
CA LEU A 277 -8.66 2.38 -17.23
C LEU A 277 -8.39 2.67 -18.70
N ALA A 278 -8.76 3.86 -19.21
CA ALA A 278 -8.46 4.24 -20.59
C ALA A 278 -6.95 4.33 -20.86
N LYS A 279 -6.18 4.97 -19.97
CA LYS A 279 -4.70 5.05 -20.05
C LYS A 279 -4.03 3.67 -20.03
N ALA A 280 -4.58 2.74 -19.25
CA ALA A 280 -4.08 1.37 -19.16
C ALA A 280 -4.53 0.46 -20.32
N GLY A 281 -5.21 0.99 -21.36
CA GLY A 281 -5.67 0.20 -22.51
C GLY A 281 -6.99 -0.53 -22.29
N ARG A 282 -7.84 -0.02 -21.38
CA ARG A 282 -9.18 -0.53 -21.02
C ARG A 282 -9.17 -2.01 -20.61
N PRO A 283 -8.36 -2.40 -19.61
CA PRO A 283 -8.41 -3.76 -19.07
C PRO A 283 -9.79 -4.07 -18.47
N GLU A 284 -10.11 -5.37 -18.40
CA GLU A 284 -11.28 -5.91 -17.70
C GLU A 284 -10.82 -6.82 -16.53
N GLY A 285 -11.74 -7.19 -15.65
CA GLY A 285 -11.49 -8.15 -14.56
C GLY A 285 -10.41 -7.71 -13.56
N ALA A 286 -9.58 -8.66 -13.10
CA ALA A 286 -8.56 -8.43 -12.07
C ALA A 286 -7.53 -7.38 -12.49
N ALA A 287 -7.16 -7.31 -13.77
CA ALA A 287 -6.25 -6.28 -14.27
C ALA A 287 -6.84 -4.87 -14.12
N ALA A 288 -8.15 -4.73 -14.38
CA ALA A 288 -8.84 -3.45 -14.17
C ALA A 288 -8.85 -3.06 -12.68
N GLN A 289 -9.14 -4.01 -11.80
CA GLN A 289 -9.13 -3.80 -10.34
C GLN A 289 -7.74 -3.36 -9.85
N LEU A 290 -6.68 -4.04 -10.29
CA LEU A 290 -5.29 -3.67 -9.98
C LEU A 290 -4.91 -2.27 -10.49
N VAL A 291 -5.36 -1.88 -11.70
CA VAL A 291 -5.11 -0.53 -12.24
C VAL A 291 -5.77 0.54 -11.36
N LEU A 292 -6.98 0.28 -10.85
CA LEU A 292 -7.65 1.21 -9.94
C LEU A 292 -6.96 1.26 -8.58
N ALA A 293 -6.55 0.11 -8.04
CA ALA A 293 -5.81 -0.01 -6.79
C ALA A 293 -4.45 0.71 -6.82
N ALA A 294 -3.75 0.69 -7.95
CA ALA A 294 -2.48 1.40 -8.11
C ALA A 294 -2.61 2.92 -7.87
N ASP A 295 -3.79 3.49 -8.09
CA ASP A 295 -4.04 4.91 -7.92
C ASP A 295 -4.06 5.36 -6.45
N ASP A 296 -4.40 4.45 -5.53
CA ASP A 296 -4.50 4.76 -4.10
C ASP A 296 -3.13 5.11 -3.48
N PHE A 297 -2.05 4.57 -4.04
CA PHE A 297 -0.69 4.80 -3.55
C PHE A 297 -0.08 6.11 -4.05
N ILE A 298 -0.59 6.69 -5.13
CA ILE A 298 0.01 7.88 -5.77
C ILE A 298 -0.57 9.14 -5.14
N ILE A 299 0.32 9.96 -4.58
CA ILE A 299 -0.03 11.16 -3.81
C ILE A 299 0.66 12.41 -4.34
N LYS A 300 0.11 13.57 -3.99
CA LYS A 300 0.74 14.88 -4.18
C LYS A 300 1.21 15.49 -2.86
N ARG A 301 2.40 16.06 -2.88
CA ARG A 301 3.04 16.84 -1.82
C ARG A 301 3.30 18.25 -2.35
N GLY A 302 2.32 19.14 -2.23
CA GLY A 302 2.34 20.40 -2.96
C GLY A 302 2.42 20.13 -4.48
N GLU A 303 3.49 20.59 -5.12
CA GLU A 303 3.76 20.35 -6.55
C GLU A 303 4.48 19.02 -6.84
N LEU A 304 4.96 18.32 -5.81
CA LEU A 304 5.68 17.05 -5.97
C LEU A 304 4.72 15.87 -6.02
N VAL A 305 5.14 14.78 -6.68
CA VAL A 305 4.44 13.49 -6.71
C VAL A 305 5.26 12.47 -5.94
N SER A 306 4.61 11.66 -5.11
CA SER A 306 5.26 10.59 -4.35
C SER A 306 4.35 9.37 -4.27
N VAL A 307 4.85 8.30 -3.64
CA VAL A 307 4.14 7.02 -3.48
C VAL A 307 4.10 6.66 -2.01
N ILE A 308 2.90 6.44 -1.46
CA ILE A 308 2.73 5.81 -0.15
C ILE A 308 2.99 4.30 -0.33
N ALA A 309 3.94 3.75 0.44
CA ALA A 309 4.30 2.32 0.33
C ALA A 309 3.12 1.40 0.65
N GLY A 310 2.26 1.81 1.59
CA GLY A 310 0.93 1.27 1.77
C GLY A 310 0.19 1.74 3.02
N TYR A 311 -1.09 1.40 3.09
CA TYR A 311 -2.02 1.90 4.10
C TYR A 311 -2.38 0.84 5.15
N PRO A 312 -2.48 1.21 6.43
CA PRO A 312 -2.56 2.59 6.92
C PRO A 312 -1.25 3.15 7.52
N TRP A 313 -0.17 2.37 7.57
CA TRP A 313 1.00 2.73 8.39
C TRP A 313 2.10 3.46 7.66
N PHE A 314 2.37 3.12 6.40
CA PHE A 314 3.58 3.59 5.74
C PHE A 314 3.43 5.01 5.21
N THR A 315 4.58 5.64 5.03
CA THR A 315 4.76 6.90 4.31
C THR A 315 5.39 6.59 2.95
N ASP A 316 6.08 7.56 2.37
CA ASP A 316 6.88 7.39 1.17
C ASP A 316 8.26 6.80 1.46
N TRP A 317 8.45 5.60 0.90
CA TRP A 317 9.68 4.83 0.98
C TRP A 317 10.32 4.70 -0.40
N GLY A 318 11.58 5.09 -0.52
CA GLY A 318 12.30 5.10 -1.79
C GLY A 318 12.46 3.71 -2.38
N ARG A 319 12.82 2.71 -1.56
CA ARG A 319 12.90 1.32 -2.01
C ARG A 319 11.58 0.84 -2.60
N ASP A 320 10.49 0.91 -1.83
CA ASP A 320 9.16 0.49 -2.25
C ASP A 320 8.69 1.23 -3.50
N THR A 321 8.93 2.54 -3.56
CA THR A 321 8.59 3.37 -4.73
C THR A 321 9.28 2.85 -5.99
N MET A 322 10.59 2.61 -5.92
CA MET A 322 11.37 2.22 -7.09
C MET A 322 11.12 0.77 -7.53
N ILE A 323 10.84 -0.15 -6.58
CA ILE A 323 10.37 -1.51 -6.90
C ILE A 323 9.00 -1.44 -7.57
N SER A 324 8.08 -0.65 -7.02
CA SER A 324 6.71 -0.51 -7.54
C SER A 324 6.63 0.28 -8.84
N PHE A 325 7.69 1.00 -9.21
CA PHE A 325 7.68 2.00 -10.30
C PHE A 325 7.16 1.46 -11.64
N PRO A 326 7.65 0.30 -12.15
CA PRO A 326 7.17 -0.22 -13.43
C PRO A 326 5.67 -0.55 -13.39
N GLY A 327 5.19 -1.12 -12.28
CA GLY A 327 3.80 -1.49 -12.11
C GLY A 327 2.87 -0.29 -11.93
N LEU A 328 3.23 0.66 -11.07
CA LEU A 328 2.38 1.80 -10.75
C LEU A 328 2.27 2.81 -11.90
N PHE A 329 3.36 3.04 -12.64
CA PHE A 329 3.41 4.12 -13.63
C PHE A 329 3.50 3.62 -15.07
N LEU A 330 4.33 2.62 -15.36
CA LEU A 330 4.58 2.21 -16.74
C LEU A 330 3.47 1.27 -17.25
N ALA A 331 3.11 0.26 -16.45
CA ALA A 331 2.07 -0.69 -16.81
C ALA A 331 0.68 -0.03 -16.92
N THR A 332 0.41 0.99 -16.10
CA THR A 332 -0.86 1.75 -16.07
C THR A 332 -0.93 2.88 -17.08
N GLY A 333 0.16 3.17 -17.82
CA GLY A 333 0.19 4.26 -18.81
C GLY A 333 0.30 5.66 -18.20
N ARG A 334 0.85 5.78 -16.99
CA ARG A 334 1.05 7.03 -16.23
C ARG A 334 2.52 7.45 -16.18
N ALA A 335 3.22 7.32 -17.30
CA ALA A 335 4.64 7.62 -17.39
C ALA A 335 4.97 9.07 -16.98
N ASP A 336 4.14 10.05 -17.34
CA ASP A 336 4.36 11.47 -16.96
C ASP A 336 4.46 11.67 -15.44
N GLU A 337 3.57 11.02 -14.69
CA GLU A 337 3.59 11.05 -13.22
C GLU A 337 4.81 10.30 -12.67
N GLY A 338 5.17 9.17 -13.29
CA GLY A 338 6.40 8.44 -12.95
C GLY A 338 7.66 9.30 -13.17
N GLY A 339 7.71 10.06 -14.27
CA GLY A 339 8.81 10.98 -14.54
C GLY A 339 8.96 12.05 -13.44
N ALA A 340 7.84 12.59 -12.95
CA ALA A 340 7.83 13.53 -11.84
C ALA A 340 8.32 12.90 -10.52
N VAL A 341 7.97 11.64 -10.25
CA VAL A 341 8.49 10.88 -9.10
C VAL A 341 10.00 10.68 -9.20
N LEU A 342 10.52 10.25 -10.35
CA LEU A 342 11.96 10.10 -10.56
C LEU A 342 12.70 11.43 -10.34
N ALA A 343 12.18 12.53 -10.88
CA ALA A 343 12.75 13.85 -10.68
C ALA A 343 12.74 14.27 -9.20
N THR A 344 11.65 13.99 -8.47
CA THR A 344 11.51 14.28 -7.04
C THR A 344 12.60 13.57 -6.24
N PHE A 345 12.73 12.25 -6.38
CA PHE A 345 13.78 11.49 -5.68
C PHE A 345 15.20 11.89 -6.08
N ALA A 346 15.43 12.18 -7.36
CA ALA A 346 16.73 12.63 -7.85
C ALA A 346 17.15 13.97 -7.22
N SER A 347 16.21 14.91 -7.07
CA SER A 347 16.47 16.21 -6.44
C SER A 347 16.82 16.12 -4.95
N ALA A 348 16.38 15.05 -4.28
CA ALA A 348 16.67 14.80 -2.87
C ALA A 348 17.90 13.90 -2.66
N ALA A 349 18.60 13.50 -3.73
CA ALA A 349 19.75 12.63 -3.64
C ALA A 349 20.94 13.33 -2.95
N GLU A 350 21.58 12.63 -2.02
CA GLU A 350 22.71 13.15 -1.24
C GLU A 350 23.77 12.06 -1.06
N GLY A 351 25.04 12.39 -1.25
CA GLY A 351 26.15 11.45 -1.03
C GLY A 351 26.11 10.21 -1.92
N GLY A 352 25.46 10.27 -3.08
CA GLY A 352 25.26 9.12 -3.96
C GLY A 352 24.16 8.17 -3.50
N LEU A 353 23.26 8.62 -2.61
CA LEU A 353 22.11 7.87 -2.13
C LEU A 353 20.83 8.67 -2.42
N ILE A 354 19.79 8.00 -2.91
CA ILE A 354 18.44 8.55 -2.83
C ILE A 354 17.88 8.30 -1.41
N PRO A 355 16.91 9.11 -0.95
CA PRO A 355 16.25 8.84 0.32
C PRO A 355 15.54 7.48 0.33
N ASN A 356 15.72 6.73 1.41
CA ASN A 356 14.93 5.54 1.71
C ASN A 356 13.57 5.87 2.32
N ARG A 357 13.49 6.95 3.12
CA ARG A 357 12.23 7.42 3.72
C ARG A 357 12.21 8.94 3.73
N PHE A 358 11.08 9.53 3.38
CA PHE A 358 10.79 10.93 3.71
C PHE A 358 9.98 10.96 5.02
N PRO A 359 10.58 11.42 6.12
CA PRO A 359 9.89 11.60 7.39
C PRO A 359 9.04 12.89 7.38
N ASP A 360 8.54 13.31 8.55
CA ASP A 360 7.69 14.50 8.66
C ASP A 360 8.33 15.79 8.16
N ILE A 361 7.50 16.77 7.77
CA ILE A 361 7.93 18.12 7.37
C ILE A 361 8.92 18.64 8.42
N ASN A 362 10.13 18.99 7.95
CA ASN A 362 11.31 19.46 8.72
C ASN A 362 12.22 18.38 9.32
N ILE A 363 11.99 17.10 9.09
CA ILE A 363 12.94 16.04 9.42
C ILE A 363 13.76 15.69 8.16
N LYS A 364 15.08 15.49 8.33
CA LYS A 364 15.95 15.12 7.20
C LYS A 364 15.57 13.74 6.66
N PRO A 365 15.54 13.56 5.33
CA PRO A 365 15.33 12.24 4.74
C PRO A 365 16.34 11.22 5.24
N GLU A 366 15.91 9.97 5.38
CA GLU A 366 16.78 8.87 5.82
C GLU A 366 17.43 8.22 4.60
N PHE A 367 18.74 7.94 4.67
CA PHE A 367 19.52 7.38 3.56
C PHE A 367 20.06 5.97 3.88
N ASN A 368 19.38 5.23 4.76
CA ASN A 368 19.80 3.94 5.32
C ASN A 368 19.47 2.72 4.42
N ALA A 369 19.52 2.87 3.09
CA ALA A 369 19.30 1.77 2.15
C ALA A 369 20.39 1.67 1.08
N VAL A 370 20.95 0.47 0.92
CA VAL A 370 21.96 0.20 -0.13
C VAL A 370 21.32 -0.08 -1.50
N ASP A 371 20.09 -0.57 -1.51
CA ASP A 371 19.39 -1.04 -2.71
C ASP A 371 18.51 0.03 -3.36
N ALA A 372 18.01 1.02 -2.60
CA ALA A 372 17.11 2.07 -3.10
C ALA A 372 17.67 2.82 -4.31
N SER A 373 18.94 3.24 -4.27
CA SER A 373 19.59 3.93 -5.40
C SER A 373 19.80 3.03 -6.62
N LEU A 374 20.00 1.73 -6.40
CA LEU A 374 20.16 0.78 -7.49
C LEU A 374 18.81 0.53 -8.19
N TRP A 375 17.74 0.41 -7.40
CA TRP A 375 16.37 0.36 -7.91
C TRP A 375 15.97 1.65 -8.62
N PHE A 376 16.43 2.82 -8.17
CA PHE A 376 16.21 4.09 -8.88
C PHE A 376 16.82 4.09 -10.28
N ILE A 377 18.05 3.59 -10.44
CA ILE A 377 18.69 3.47 -11.76
C ILE A 377 17.93 2.47 -12.64
N TYR A 378 17.48 1.35 -12.06
CA TYR A 378 16.60 0.41 -12.75
C TYR A 378 15.29 1.07 -13.20
N ALA A 379 14.63 1.84 -12.34
CA ALA A 379 13.39 2.55 -12.67
C ALA A 379 13.60 3.60 -13.78
N CYS A 380 14.71 4.34 -13.76
CA CYS A 380 15.09 5.25 -14.85
C CYS A 380 15.29 4.49 -16.18
N TRP A 381 15.94 3.32 -16.14
CA TRP A 381 16.13 2.48 -17.32
C TRP A 381 14.80 1.96 -17.87
N GLN A 382 13.95 1.43 -16.99
CA GLN A 382 12.61 0.96 -17.35
C GLN A 382 11.77 2.09 -17.94
N TYR A 383 11.81 3.29 -17.37
CA TYR A 383 11.12 4.46 -17.90
C TYR A 383 11.48 4.72 -19.36
N VAL A 384 12.78 4.73 -19.70
CA VAL A 384 13.24 4.90 -21.08
C VAL A 384 12.82 3.73 -21.97
N LYS A 385 12.90 2.48 -21.49
CA LYS A 385 12.48 1.32 -22.28
C LYS A 385 11.00 1.33 -22.64
N TYR A 386 10.15 1.83 -21.76
CA TYR A 386 8.72 1.95 -22.02
C TYR A 386 8.34 3.16 -22.87
N THR A 387 9.00 4.30 -22.66
CA THR A 387 8.55 5.59 -23.23
C THR A 387 9.37 6.04 -24.44
N GLY A 388 10.63 5.60 -24.55
CA GLY A 388 11.62 6.16 -25.46
C GLY A 388 12.03 7.61 -25.12
N GLU A 389 11.58 8.14 -23.97
CA GLU A 389 11.81 9.52 -23.58
C GLU A 389 13.24 9.68 -23.03
N MET A 390 14.07 10.45 -23.73
CA MET A 390 15.49 10.61 -23.44
C MET A 390 15.84 11.93 -22.76
N VAL A 391 14.97 12.95 -22.77
CA VAL A 391 15.24 14.27 -22.20
C VAL A 391 15.27 14.21 -20.68
N LEU A 392 14.27 13.58 -20.06
CA LEU A 392 14.26 13.36 -18.62
C LEU A 392 15.43 12.47 -18.21
N ALA A 393 15.70 11.39 -18.96
CA ALA A 393 16.83 10.51 -18.68
C ALA A 393 18.17 11.28 -18.72
N HIS A 394 18.33 12.22 -19.66
CA HIS A 394 19.48 13.12 -19.70
C HIS A 394 19.56 14.01 -18.46
N ASN A 395 18.43 14.59 -18.03
CA ASN A 395 18.37 15.43 -16.83
C ASN A 395 18.67 14.65 -15.54
N LEU A 396 18.33 13.36 -15.48
CA LEU A 396 18.63 12.47 -14.35
C LEU A 396 20.06 11.91 -14.39
N TRP A 397 20.73 11.97 -15.54
CA TRP A 397 22.06 11.41 -15.75
C TRP A 397 23.13 11.88 -14.75
N PRO A 398 23.21 13.18 -14.37
CA PRO A 398 24.17 13.62 -13.35
C PRO A 398 24.03 12.89 -12.02
N VAL A 399 22.78 12.63 -11.59
CA VAL A 399 22.50 11.90 -10.34
C VAL A 399 22.86 10.43 -10.47
N ILE A 400 22.51 9.78 -11.59
CA ILE A 400 22.90 8.38 -11.88
C ILE A 400 24.43 8.24 -11.83
N ARG A 401 25.15 9.14 -12.51
CA ARG A 401 26.62 9.16 -12.51
C ARG A 401 27.18 9.37 -11.11
N GLN A 402 26.58 10.26 -10.32
CA GLN A 402 27.00 10.51 -8.94
C GLN A 402 26.83 9.27 -8.06
N ILE A 403 25.67 8.62 -8.10
CA ILE A 403 25.38 7.37 -7.37
C ILE A 403 26.46 6.32 -7.66
N LEU A 404 26.66 6.00 -8.95
CA LEU A 404 27.61 4.97 -9.36
C LEU A 404 29.07 5.33 -9.00
N THR A 405 29.42 6.62 -9.09
CA THR A 405 30.76 7.10 -8.69
C THR A 405 30.97 6.95 -7.19
N SER A 406 29.98 7.33 -6.37
CA SER A 406 30.02 7.20 -4.92
C SER A 406 30.06 5.74 -4.49
N TYR A 407 29.28 4.86 -5.12
CA TYR A 407 29.32 3.41 -4.81
C TYR A 407 30.67 2.81 -5.17
N ARG A 408 31.32 3.28 -6.24
CA ARG A 408 32.68 2.83 -6.59
C ARG A 408 33.74 3.33 -5.59
N GLN A 409 33.63 4.58 -5.13
CA GLN A 409 34.63 5.21 -4.26
C GLN A 409 34.44 4.89 -2.77
N GLY A 410 33.22 4.65 -2.36
CA GLY A 410 32.78 4.55 -0.98
C GLY A 410 31.80 5.67 -0.62
N THR A 411 30.69 5.30 0.03
CA THR A 411 29.74 6.23 0.66
C THR A 411 29.38 5.76 2.07
N ARG A 412 28.32 6.35 2.67
CA ARG A 412 27.81 6.02 4.00
C ARG A 412 27.60 4.51 4.17
N PHE A 413 27.63 4.04 5.42
CA PHE A 413 27.35 2.65 5.79
C PHE A 413 28.25 1.60 5.15
N GLY A 414 29.50 2.00 4.85
CA GLY A 414 30.49 1.11 4.26
C GLY A 414 30.17 0.65 2.84
N ILE A 415 29.22 1.30 2.15
CA ILE A 415 28.82 0.95 0.77
C ILE A 415 29.98 1.29 -0.17
N ARG A 416 30.60 0.27 -0.76
CA ARG A 416 31.75 0.44 -1.67
C ARG A 416 31.95 -0.76 -2.59
N ALA A 417 32.32 -0.52 -3.84
CA ALA A 417 32.79 -1.57 -4.75
C ALA A 417 34.20 -2.02 -4.36
N GLU A 418 34.38 -3.32 -4.21
CA GLU A 418 35.64 -3.99 -3.92
C GLU A 418 36.53 -4.10 -5.17
N LYS A 419 37.77 -4.55 -4.98
CA LYS A 419 38.72 -4.75 -6.10
C LYS A 419 38.23 -5.75 -7.14
N ASN A 420 37.44 -6.73 -6.72
CA ASN A 420 36.80 -7.72 -7.60
C ASN A 420 35.49 -7.20 -8.24
N GLY A 421 35.17 -5.92 -8.05
CA GLY A 421 33.99 -5.25 -8.60
C GLY A 421 32.70 -5.42 -7.78
N LEU A 422 32.64 -6.43 -6.90
CA LEU A 422 31.46 -6.71 -6.08
C LEU A 422 31.20 -5.57 -5.08
N LEU A 423 29.93 -5.29 -4.84
CA LEU A 423 29.48 -4.24 -3.93
C LEU A 423 29.38 -4.79 -2.51
N ARG A 424 30.19 -4.23 -1.63
CA ARG A 424 30.14 -4.42 -0.18
C ARG A 424 29.28 -3.35 0.45
N ALA A 425 28.49 -3.71 1.47
CA ALA A 425 27.76 -2.77 2.30
C ALA A 425 27.55 -3.33 3.70
N GLY A 426 27.48 -2.44 4.70
CA GLY A 426 27.19 -2.84 6.07
C GLY A 426 27.88 -1.94 7.09
N GLU A 427 27.12 -1.61 8.13
CA GLU A 427 27.60 -0.92 9.33
C GLU A 427 26.93 -1.54 10.55
N GLU A 428 27.62 -1.55 11.69
CA GLU A 428 27.06 -2.08 12.92
C GLU A 428 25.80 -1.31 13.36
N GLY A 429 24.76 -2.05 13.75
CA GLY A 429 23.48 -1.47 14.16
C GLY A 429 22.54 -1.05 13.01
N TYR A 430 22.96 -1.18 11.74
CA TYR A 430 22.12 -0.85 10.59
C TYR A 430 21.68 -2.08 9.81
N ALA A 431 20.45 -2.02 9.28
CA ALA A 431 19.87 -2.99 8.36
C ALA A 431 19.61 -2.28 7.03
N LEU A 432 20.47 -2.49 6.03
CA LEU A 432 20.53 -1.65 4.82
C LEU A 432 19.78 -2.22 3.61
N THR A 433 19.48 -3.52 3.63
CA THR A 433 18.79 -4.23 2.54
C THR A 433 17.29 -4.25 2.77
N TRP A 434 16.48 -4.65 1.80
CA TRP A 434 15.03 -4.79 1.98
C TRP A 434 14.60 -5.71 3.15
N MET A 435 15.47 -6.62 3.60
CA MET A 435 15.27 -7.38 4.84
C MET A 435 15.75 -6.56 6.06
N ASP A 436 15.03 -5.48 6.42
CA ASP A 436 15.48 -4.43 7.36
C ASP A 436 14.81 -4.42 8.74
N ALA A 437 14.13 -5.50 9.13
CA ALA A 437 13.53 -5.61 10.46
C ALA A 437 14.55 -5.40 11.60
N LYS A 438 14.20 -4.48 12.51
CA LYS A 438 15.02 -4.13 13.68
C LYS A 438 14.13 -3.92 14.91
N ALA A 439 14.47 -4.57 16.02
CA ALA A 439 13.77 -4.44 17.31
C ALA A 439 14.72 -3.88 18.38
N GLY A 440 14.61 -2.58 18.68
CA GLY A 440 15.62 -1.90 19.50
C GLY A 440 16.95 -1.89 18.77
N ASP A 441 18.04 -2.35 19.40
CA ASP A 441 19.35 -2.45 18.75
C ASP A 441 19.57 -3.76 17.98
N TRP A 442 18.64 -4.71 18.08
CA TRP A 442 18.76 -6.00 17.42
C TRP A 442 18.33 -5.91 15.95
N VAL A 443 19.30 -6.05 15.04
CA VAL A 443 19.07 -6.30 13.62
C VAL A 443 18.73 -7.79 13.45
N VAL A 444 17.51 -8.09 13.01
CA VAL A 444 16.98 -9.46 12.97
C VAL A 444 17.66 -10.28 11.90
N THR A 445 17.82 -9.71 10.70
CA THR A 445 18.47 -10.32 9.54
C THR A 445 19.69 -9.49 9.15
N PRO A 446 20.83 -9.65 9.82
CA PRO A 446 22.04 -8.89 9.51
C PRO A 446 22.62 -9.37 8.17
N ARG A 447 22.65 -8.47 7.19
CA ARG A 447 23.12 -8.78 5.82
C ARG A 447 24.28 -7.87 5.42
N ARG A 448 25.35 -7.92 6.23
CA ARG A 448 26.57 -7.10 6.09
C ARG A 448 27.63 -7.85 5.28
N GLY A 449 28.33 -7.15 4.41
CA GLY A 449 29.30 -7.71 3.48
C GLY A 449 28.78 -7.67 2.06
N LEU A 450 28.88 -8.78 1.34
CA LEU A 450 28.43 -8.95 -0.03
C LEU A 450 27.06 -9.65 -0.02
N ALA A 451 25.96 -8.90 -0.11
CA ALA A 451 24.62 -9.46 -0.25
C ALA A 451 24.32 -9.82 -1.72
N VAL A 452 23.71 -10.98 -1.96
CA VAL A 452 23.55 -11.57 -3.30
C VAL A 452 22.74 -10.69 -4.25
N GLU A 453 21.61 -10.16 -3.80
CA GLU A 453 20.71 -9.35 -4.62
C GLU A 453 21.19 -7.91 -4.78
N VAL A 454 21.89 -7.37 -3.78
CA VAL A 454 22.54 -6.07 -3.88
C VAL A 454 23.59 -6.10 -5.00
N ASN A 455 24.34 -7.20 -5.12
CA ASN A 455 25.30 -7.40 -6.21
C ASN A 455 24.62 -7.61 -7.58
N ALA A 456 23.48 -8.32 -7.61
CA ALA A 456 22.66 -8.42 -8.82
C ALA A 456 22.11 -7.05 -9.28
N LEU A 457 21.64 -6.23 -8.34
CA LEU A 457 21.19 -4.87 -8.59
C LEU A 457 22.34 -3.95 -9.00
N TRP A 458 23.52 -4.10 -8.40
CA TRP A 458 24.71 -3.32 -8.73
C TRP A 458 25.14 -3.58 -10.17
N TYR A 459 25.23 -4.85 -10.57
CA TYR A 459 25.49 -5.22 -11.96
C TYR A 459 24.46 -4.60 -12.90
N ASN A 460 23.17 -4.73 -12.57
CA ASN A 460 22.10 -4.15 -13.39
C ASN A 460 22.21 -2.63 -13.48
N ALA A 461 22.51 -1.92 -12.39
CA ALA A 461 22.69 -0.48 -12.40
C ALA A 461 23.84 -0.03 -13.32
N LEU A 462 24.98 -0.75 -13.30
CA LEU A 462 26.10 -0.49 -14.20
C LEU A 462 25.74 -0.71 -15.67
N ARG A 463 25.05 -1.82 -15.97
CA ARG A 463 24.58 -2.16 -17.33
C ARG A 463 23.52 -1.17 -17.83
N SER A 464 22.56 -0.82 -16.98
CA SER A 464 21.52 0.17 -17.26
C SER A 464 22.13 1.55 -17.54
N ALA A 465 23.09 2.00 -16.73
CA ALA A 465 23.74 3.28 -16.97
C ALA A 465 24.56 3.28 -18.27
N ALA A 466 25.25 2.18 -18.58
CA ALA A 466 25.99 2.05 -19.84
C ALA A 466 25.06 2.09 -21.07
N ASP A 467 23.87 1.51 -20.97
CA ASP A 467 22.85 1.52 -22.03
C ASP A 467 22.19 2.92 -22.17
N LEU A 468 21.89 3.59 -21.06
CA LEU A 468 21.27 4.93 -21.06
C LEU A 468 22.21 6.03 -21.54
N GLY A 469 23.43 6.07 -21.01
CA GLY A 469 24.33 7.20 -21.14
C GLY A 469 25.27 7.16 -22.34
N ALA A 470 25.19 6.13 -23.19
CA ALA A 470 26.16 5.89 -24.27
C ALA A 470 26.32 7.09 -25.21
N ALA A 471 25.24 7.83 -25.45
CA ALA A 471 25.25 9.02 -26.31
C ALA A 471 25.80 10.29 -25.63
N TRP A 472 25.88 10.33 -24.29
CA TRP A 472 26.22 11.54 -23.52
C TRP A 472 27.56 11.46 -22.79
N ASP A 473 27.92 10.28 -22.28
CA ASP A 473 29.15 10.07 -21.50
C ASP A 473 29.74 8.68 -21.82
N PRO A 474 30.19 8.44 -23.07
CA PRO A 474 30.65 7.13 -23.52
C PRO A 474 31.86 6.61 -22.71
N ALA A 475 32.74 7.51 -22.24
CA ALA A 475 33.88 7.14 -21.42
C ALA A 475 33.45 6.64 -20.03
N PHE A 476 32.44 7.26 -19.41
CA PHE A 476 31.87 6.75 -18.16
C PHE A 476 31.15 5.42 -18.36
N CYS A 477 30.38 5.29 -19.45
CA CYS A 477 29.68 4.06 -19.80
C CYS A 477 30.66 2.89 -20.02
N TYR A 478 31.77 3.12 -20.70
CA TYR A 478 32.83 2.12 -20.87
C TYR A 478 33.38 1.63 -19.52
N ARG A 479 33.67 2.54 -18.58
CA ARG A 479 34.12 2.17 -17.22
C ARG A 479 33.04 1.40 -16.44
N CYS A 480 31.76 1.70 -16.66
CA CYS A 480 30.68 0.94 -16.05
C CYS A 480 30.65 -0.49 -16.60
N LEU A 481 30.86 -0.67 -17.90
CA LEU A 481 30.94 -2.00 -18.53
C LEU A 481 32.17 -2.79 -18.05
N GLU A 482 33.33 -2.16 -17.91
CA GLU A 482 34.52 -2.80 -17.33
C GLU A 482 34.23 -3.31 -15.91
N LEU A 483 33.65 -2.46 -15.06
CA LEU A 483 33.31 -2.84 -13.70
C LEU A 483 32.22 -3.92 -13.64
N ALA A 484 31.23 -3.86 -14.53
CA ALA A 484 30.22 -4.90 -14.66
C ALA A 484 30.83 -6.25 -15.07
N GLY A 485 31.86 -6.24 -15.93
CA GLY A 485 32.62 -7.43 -16.31
C GLY A 485 33.38 -8.04 -15.13
N GLU A 486 33.95 -7.22 -14.25
CA GLU A 486 34.58 -7.71 -13.01
C GLU A 486 33.55 -8.34 -12.05
N VAL A 487 32.37 -7.72 -11.89
CA VAL A 487 31.26 -8.29 -11.11
C VAL A 487 30.85 -9.66 -11.68
N GLU A 488 30.60 -9.74 -12.99
CA GLU A 488 30.19 -10.98 -13.66
C GLU A 488 31.22 -12.11 -13.48
N LYS A 489 32.50 -11.78 -13.60
CA LYS A 489 33.61 -12.73 -13.43
C LYS A 489 33.69 -13.30 -12.00
N HIS A 490 33.41 -12.50 -10.98
CA HIS A 490 33.60 -12.90 -9.58
C HIS A 490 32.31 -13.32 -8.88
N PHE A 491 31.13 -13.02 -9.43
CA PHE A 491 29.86 -13.32 -8.77
C PHE A 491 29.67 -14.81 -8.48
N VAL A 492 29.76 -15.68 -9.50
CA VAL A 492 29.58 -17.13 -9.31
C VAL A 492 30.65 -17.73 -8.38
N PRO A 493 31.96 -17.45 -8.54
CA PRO A 493 32.98 -17.91 -7.59
C PRO A 493 32.76 -17.48 -6.13
N THR A 494 32.11 -16.34 -5.90
CA THR A 494 31.84 -15.83 -4.55
C THR A 494 30.58 -16.42 -3.92
N PHE A 495 29.49 -16.55 -4.69
CA PHE A 495 28.17 -16.87 -4.15
C PHE A 495 27.72 -18.31 -4.38
N TRP A 496 28.21 -19.01 -5.39
CA TRP A 496 27.69 -20.34 -5.72
C TRP A 496 28.09 -21.38 -4.66
N LEU A 497 27.10 -22.14 -4.17
CA LEU A 497 27.29 -23.25 -3.25
C LEU A 497 27.12 -24.57 -4.02
N PRO A 498 28.21 -25.23 -4.47
CA PRO A 498 28.11 -26.39 -5.37
C PRO A 498 27.37 -27.58 -4.77
N GLU A 499 27.54 -27.82 -3.46
CA GLU A 499 26.90 -28.92 -2.74
C GLU A 499 25.40 -28.68 -2.52
N GLU A 500 25.01 -27.41 -2.36
CA GLU A 500 23.64 -27.02 -2.05
C GLU A 500 22.80 -26.76 -3.32
N GLY A 501 23.46 -26.40 -4.43
CA GLY A 501 22.79 -26.12 -5.71
C GLY A 501 22.06 -24.78 -5.76
N TYR A 502 22.51 -23.79 -4.98
CA TYR A 502 21.96 -22.44 -4.95
C TYR A 502 23.02 -21.39 -4.54
N LEU A 503 22.65 -20.10 -4.52
CA LEU A 503 23.55 -19.01 -4.12
C LEU A 503 23.48 -18.74 -2.61
N ALA A 504 24.64 -18.55 -1.97
CA ALA A 504 24.74 -17.98 -0.63
C ALA A 504 24.00 -16.64 -0.55
N ASP A 505 23.33 -16.37 0.57
CA ASP A 505 22.56 -15.13 0.72
C ASP A 505 23.48 -13.92 0.92
N VAL A 506 24.51 -14.10 1.75
CA VAL A 506 25.52 -13.08 2.09
C VAL A 506 26.88 -13.73 2.27
N VAL A 507 27.94 -13.05 1.82
CA VAL A 507 29.33 -13.35 2.21
C VAL A 507 29.82 -12.21 3.10
N ALA A 508 30.08 -12.51 4.36
CA ALA A 508 30.50 -11.54 5.36
C ALA A 508 31.96 -11.08 5.17
N ASP A 509 32.32 -9.97 5.82
CA ASP A 509 33.66 -9.37 5.72
C ASP A 509 34.79 -10.29 6.22
N ASP A 510 34.50 -11.20 7.15
CA ASP A 510 35.45 -12.20 7.67
C ASP A 510 35.54 -13.46 6.80
N GLY A 511 34.81 -13.51 5.67
CA GLY A 511 34.73 -14.65 4.77
C GLY A 511 33.68 -15.69 5.16
N THR A 512 32.92 -15.48 6.24
CA THR A 512 31.79 -16.35 6.59
C THR A 512 30.74 -16.31 5.49
N VAL A 513 30.28 -17.49 5.07
CA VAL A 513 29.28 -17.64 4.02
C VAL A 513 27.94 -18.01 4.64
N ASP A 514 26.96 -17.13 4.52
CA ASP A 514 25.58 -17.39 4.93
C ASP A 514 24.89 -18.30 3.90
N LYS A 515 24.66 -19.54 4.30
CA LYS A 515 24.01 -20.58 3.48
C LYS A 515 22.49 -20.60 3.62
N SER A 516 21.89 -19.67 4.36
CA SER A 516 20.44 -19.58 4.53
C SER A 516 19.75 -19.53 3.16
N LEU A 517 18.88 -20.49 2.90
CA LEU A 517 18.17 -20.53 1.62
C LEU A 517 17.07 -19.45 1.59
N ARG A 518 17.33 -18.39 0.82
CA ARG A 518 16.46 -17.21 0.70
C ARG A 518 16.09 -16.90 -0.76
N PRO A 519 14.99 -16.15 -0.99
CA PRO A 519 14.53 -15.84 -2.34
C PRO A 519 15.33 -14.72 -3.03
N ASN A 520 16.23 -14.04 -2.33
CA ASN A 520 17.04 -12.92 -2.84
C ASN A 520 17.81 -13.26 -4.12
N GLN A 521 18.31 -14.49 -4.20
CA GLN A 521 19.01 -15.04 -5.38
C GLN A 521 18.18 -14.99 -6.68
N LEU A 522 16.85 -14.91 -6.61
CA LEU A 522 15.99 -14.75 -7.79
C LEU A 522 16.37 -13.52 -8.59
N LEU A 523 16.84 -12.43 -7.95
CA LEU A 523 17.23 -11.19 -8.62
C LEU A 523 18.48 -11.35 -9.50
N ALA A 524 19.35 -12.33 -9.22
CA ALA A 524 20.47 -12.66 -10.11
C ALA A 524 19.99 -13.27 -11.46
N VAL A 525 18.77 -13.79 -11.49
CA VAL A 525 18.15 -14.40 -12.68
C VAL A 525 17.09 -13.51 -13.30
N SER A 526 16.27 -12.80 -12.50
CA SER A 526 15.02 -12.16 -12.94
C SER A 526 15.20 -10.76 -13.53
N LEU A 527 16.23 -10.02 -13.10
CA LEU A 527 16.48 -8.65 -13.56
C LEU A 527 16.78 -8.58 -15.08
N PRO A 528 16.68 -7.40 -15.72
CA PRO A 528 16.86 -7.26 -17.17
C PRO A 528 18.20 -7.80 -17.68
N PHE A 529 19.28 -7.55 -16.96
CA PHE A 529 20.62 -8.08 -17.21
C PHE A 529 20.92 -9.20 -16.20
N PRO A 530 20.69 -10.48 -16.53
CA PRO A 530 20.89 -11.58 -15.59
C PRO A 530 22.38 -11.82 -15.35
N LEU A 531 22.77 -11.96 -14.07
CA LEU A 531 24.11 -12.41 -13.67
C LEU A 531 24.25 -13.93 -13.73
N LEU A 532 23.13 -14.66 -13.67
CA LEU A 532 23.10 -16.11 -13.72
C LEU A 532 22.25 -16.58 -14.89
N SER A 533 22.78 -17.51 -15.68
CA SER A 533 22.10 -18.09 -16.84
C SER A 533 22.38 -19.60 -16.95
N GLY A 534 21.71 -20.26 -17.90
CA GLY A 534 21.90 -21.69 -18.16
C GLY A 534 21.55 -22.58 -16.96
N HIS A 535 22.36 -23.61 -16.74
CA HIS A 535 22.08 -24.64 -15.72
C HIS A 535 21.99 -24.09 -14.29
N LEU A 536 22.88 -23.18 -13.91
CA LEU A 536 22.88 -22.59 -12.56
C LEU A 536 21.60 -21.79 -12.30
N ALA A 537 21.12 -21.04 -13.29
CA ALA A 537 19.86 -20.30 -13.17
C ALA A 537 18.66 -21.24 -13.03
N CYS A 538 18.64 -22.36 -13.76
CA CYS A 538 17.61 -23.39 -13.59
C CYS A 538 17.64 -23.95 -12.17
N GLN A 539 18.81 -24.28 -11.63
CA GLN A 539 18.95 -24.81 -10.26
C GLN A 539 18.43 -23.82 -9.22
N VAL A 540 18.78 -22.53 -9.33
CA VAL A 540 18.27 -21.49 -8.44
C VAL A 540 16.74 -21.44 -8.46
N VAL A 541 16.13 -21.38 -9.65
CA VAL A 541 14.66 -21.32 -9.79
C VAL A 541 14.00 -22.59 -9.25
N GLU A 542 14.55 -23.76 -9.53
CA GLU A 542 14.02 -25.04 -9.04
C GLU A 542 14.11 -25.17 -7.52
N THR A 543 15.22 -24.73 -6.93
CA THR A 543 15.41 -24.73 -5.48
C THR A 543 14.41 -23.80 -4.80
N VAL A 544 14.26 -22.56 -5.29
CA VAL A 544 13.28 -21.61 -4.74
C VAL A 544 11.85 -22.13 -4.93
N HIS A 545 11.52 -22.68 -6.09
CA HIS A 545 10.20 -23.29 -6.34
C HIS A 545 9.91 -24.42 -5.35
N ARG A 546 10.88 -25.31 -5.11
CA ARG A 546 10.69 -26.49 -4.26
C ARG A 546 10.60 -26.15 -2.77
N HIS A 547 11.40 -25.20 -2.30
CA HIS A 547 11.62 -25.01 -0.87
C HIS A 547 10.98 -23.75 -0.30
N LEU A 548 10.76 -22.72 -1.13
CA LEU A 548 10.30 -21.41 -0.66
C LEU A 548 8.94 -21.00 -1.23
N LEU A 549 8.56 -21.45 -2.42
CA LEU A 549 7.34 -21.00 -3.06
C LEU A 549 6.10 -21.47 -2.30
N THR A 550 5.27 -20.51 -1.90
CA THR A 550 3.92 -20.73 -1.35
C THR A 550 2.87 -20.19 -2.33
N PRO A 551 1.56 -20.45 -2.12
CA PRO A 551 0.50 -19.91 -2.99
C PRO A 551 0.55 -18.39 -3.17
N LEU A 552 0.99 -17.64 -2.15
CA LEU A 552 1.00 -16.17 -2.16
C LEU A 552 2.39 -15.59 -2.45
N GLY A 553 3.40 -16.41 -2.75
CA GLY A 553 4.77 -15.97 -3.05
C GLY A 553 5.84 -16.76 -2.31
N PRO A 554 7.12 -16.52 -2.60
CA PRO A 554 8.22 -17.12 -1.85
C PRO A 554 8.25 -16.69 -0.37
N ALA A 555 8.44 -17.65 0.53
CA ALA A 555 8.83 -17.42 1.92
C ALA A 555 10.25 -16.85 1.99
N THR A 556 10.50 -16.01 2.99
CA THR A 556 11.78 -15.29 3.16
C THR A 556 12.93 -16.14 3.67
N LEU A 557 12.62 -17.32 4.23
CA LEU A 557 13.57 -18.30 4.73
C LEU A 557 12.97 -19.70 4.53
N SER A 558 13.83 -20.70 4.29
CA SER A 558 13.41 -22.09 4.16
C SER A 558 12.73 -22.61 5.44
N PRO A 559 11.59 -23.32 5.34
CA PRO A 559 10.97 -23.99 6.48
C PRO A 559 11.83 -25.09 7.13
N LEU A 560 12.93 -25.49 6.48
CA LEU A 560 13.90 -26.44 7.01
C LEU A 560 14.98 -25.76 7.87
N ASP A 561 15.04 -24.43 7.85
CA ASP A 561 15.99 -23.66 8.64
C ASP A 561 15.52 -23.58 10.10
N ALA A 562 16.48 -23.62 11.04
CA ALA A 562 16.18 -23.57 12.47
C ALA A 562 15.61 -22.22 12.92
N ASP A 563 15.94 -21.14 12.20
CA ASP A 563 15.46 -19.79 12.51
C ASP A 563 14.10 -19.47 11.89
N PHE A 564 13.50 -20.41 11.14
CA PHE A 564 12.22 -20.22 10.47
C PHE A 564 11.08 -19.96 11.48
N GLN A 565 10.45 -18.81 11.35
CA GLN A 565 9.29 -18.37 12.10
C GLN A 565 8.02 -18.51 11.24
N PRO A 566 7.15 -19.48 11.53
CA PRO A 566 5.98 -19.77 10.70
C PRO A 566 4.88 -18.71 10.77
N LEU A 567 4.82 -17.93 11.85
CA LEU A 567 3.68 -17.05 12.17
C LEU A 567 4.14 -15.64 12.52
N TYR A 568 3.53 -14.64 11.89
CA TYR A 568 3.70 -13.23 12.21
C TYR A 568 2.61 -12.77 13.17
N ARG A 569 2.88 -12.83 14.48
CA ARG A 569 1.92 -12.46 15.53
C ARG A 569 2.59 -12.00 16.82
N GLY A 570 1.78 -11.47 17.74
CA GLY A 570 2.24 -11.01 19.05
C GLY A 570 2.73 -9.57 19.00
N ASN A 571 3.57 -9.20 19.96
CA ASN A 571 4.08 -7.83 20.10
C ASN A 571 5.07 -7.45 18.97
N GLN A 572 5.51 -6.19 18.96
CA GLN A 572 6.43 -5.71 17.92
C GLN A 572 7.70 -6.54 17.80
N ARG A 573 8.36 -6.88 18.92
CA ARG A 573 9.60 -7.64 18.89
C ARG A 573 9.43 -9.04 18.28
N THR A 574 8.35 -9.75 18.60
CA THR A 574 8.09 -11.09 18.03
C THR A 574 7.72 -11.03 16.55
N ARG A 575 7.00 -9.97 16.15
CA ARG A 575 6.67 -9.70 14.75
C ARG A 575 7.91 -9.36 13.93
N ASP A 576 8.74 -8.44 14.42
CA ASP A 576 10.00 -8.05 13.75
C ASP A 576 10.93 -9.26 13.60
N ALA A 577 10.98 -10.14 14.61
CA ALA A 577 11.74 -11.39 14.56
C ALA A 577 11.30 -12.33 13.41
N ALA A 578 10.00 -12.35 13.07
CA ALA A 578 9.45 -13.21 12.03
C ALA A 578 9.45 -12.56 10.63
N TYR A 579 9.54 -11.23 10.55
CA TYR A 579 9.23 -10.42 9.37
C TYR A 579 9.98 -10.83 8.10
N HIS A 580 11.26 -11.19 8.25
CA HIS A 580 12.09 -11.76 7.18
C HIS A 580 12.66 -13.13 7.53
N GLN A 581 12.08 -13.83 8.50
CA GLN A 581 12.52 -15.16 8.92
C GLN A 581 11.48 -16.23 8.62
N GLY A 582 10.68 -16.08 7.56
CA GLY A 582 9.70 -17.09 7.17
C GLY A 582 8.39 -16.53 6.64
N CYS A 583 8.09 -15.26 6.89
CA CYS A 583 6.95 -14.59 6.26
C CYS A 583 7.04 -14.69 4.73
N VAL A 584 5.87 -14.82 4.11
CA VAL A 584 5.70 -14.81 2.65
C VAL A 584 5.53 -13.37 2.20
N TRP A 585 6.27 -12.97 1.17
CA TRP A 585 6.20 -11.62 0.61
C TRP A 585 5.68 -11.68 -0.83
N PRO A 586 4.43 -11.24 -1.11
CA PRO A 586 3.82 -11.39 -2.43
C PRO A 586 4.55 -10.73 -3.59
N TRP A 587 5.23 -9.60 -3.37
CA TRP A 587 6.00 -8.94 -4.43
C TRP A 587 7.10 -9.84 -5.01
N LEU A 588 7.65 -10.79 -4.24
CA LEU A 588 8.67 -11.75 -4.70
C LEU A 588 8.14 -12.75 -5.74
N MET A 589 6.81 -12.87 -5.88
CA MET A 589 6.21 -13.62 -6.98
C MET A 589 6.61 -13.02 -8.34
N GLY A 590 6.78 -11.71 -8.41
CA GLY A 590 7.27 -11.00 -9.59
C GLY A 590 8.62 -11.51 -10.10
N PRO A 591 9.70 -11.36 -9.31
CA PRO A 591 11.00 -11.95 -9.60
C PRO A 591 10.95 -13.46 -9.89
N PHE A 592 10.15 -14.22 -9.14
CA PHE A 592 10.03 -15.66 -9.36
C PHE A 592 9.47 -16.00 -10.75
N ILE A 593 8.36 -15.38 -11.16
CA ILE A 593 7.74 -15.62 -12.47
C ILE A 593 8.66 -15.17 -13.61
N SER A 594 9.30 -14.00 -13.50
CA SER A 594 10.24 -13.52 -14.52
C SER A 594 11.46 -14.44 -14.64
N ALA A 595 11.99 -14.97 -13.52
CA ALA A 595 13.08 -15.96 -13.54
C ALA A 595 12.62 -17.29 -14.14
N TYR A 596 11.46 -17.81 -13.72
CA TYR A 596 10.87 -19.05 -14.22
C TYR A 596 10.68 -19.04 -15.74
N ARG A 597 10.06 -17.98 -16.27
CA ARG A 597 9.83 -17.86 -17.72
C ARG A 597 11.11 -17.59 -18.50
N ARG A 598 12.14 -17.02 -17.87
CA ARG A 598 13.47 -16.88 -18.49
C ARG A 598 14.14 -18.25 -18.64
N VAL A 599 14.18 -19.07 -17.60
CA VAL A 599 14.92 -20.35 -17.63
C VAL A 599 14.20 -21.46 -18.40
N TYR A 600 12.86 -21.49 -18.37
CA TYR A 600 12.07 -22.47 -19.13
C TYR A 600 11.57 -21.94 -20.49
N GLY A 601 12.00 -20.73 -20.87
CA GLY A 601 11.64 -20.06 -22.11
C GLY A 601 10.26 -19.38 -22.05
N ARG A 602 10.13 -18.24 -22.74
CA ARG A 602 8.89 -17.47 -22.83
C ARG A 602 7.97 -18.06 -23.91
N SER A 603 7.26 -19.13 -23.55
CA SER A 603 6.31 -19.84 -24.40
C SER A 603 4.89 -19.76 -23.83
N ASP A 604 3.89 -20.15 -24.61
CA ASP A 604 2.51 -20.24 -24.12
C ASP A 604 2.36 -21.24 -22.97
N LYS A 605 3.13 -22.33 -23.00
CA LYS A 605 3.15 -23.34 -21.93
C LYS A 605 3.63 -22.74 -20.61
N THR A 606 4.75 -22.02 -20.61
CA THR A 606 5.25 -21.38 -19.39
C THR A 606 4.36 -20.23 -18.96
N ALA A 607 3.76 -19.49 -19.89
CA ALA A 607 2.76 -18.47 -19.57
C ALA A 607 1.54 -19.06 -18.85
N ALA A 608 1.01 -20.21 -19.31
CA ALA A 608 -0.11 -20.90 -18.67
C ALA A 608 0.23 -21.38 -17.25
N ILE A 609 1.43 -21.92 -17.04
CA ILE A 609 1.89 -22.32 -15.70
C ILE A 609 2.03 -21.08 -14.81
N SER A 610 2.64 -20.01 -15.29
CA SER A 610 2.78 -18.77 -14.54
C SER A 610 1.42 -18.19 -14.13
N ARG A 611 0.41 -18.19 -15.00
CA ARG A 611 -0.95 -17.76 -14.63
C ARG A 611 -1.55 -18.60 -13.51
N ARG A 612 -1.36 -19.93 -13.53
CA ARG A 612 -1.82 -20.82 -12.45
C ARG A 612 -1.13 -20.52 -11.11
N LEU A 613 0.17 -20.23 -11.14
CA LEU A 613 0.92 -19.83 -9.95
C LEU A 613 0.48 -18.48 -9.39
N LEU A 614 -0.03 -17.59 -10.26
CA LEU A 614 -0.55 -16.28 -9.87
C LEU A 614 -2.02 -16.30 -9.42
N ALA A 615 -2.77 -17.37 -9.70
CA ALA A 615 -4.19 -17.45 -9.40
C ALA A 615 -4.53 -17.17 -7.90
N PRO A 616 -3.77 -17.69 -6.91
CA PRO A 616 -4.06 -17.37 -5.50
C PRO A 616 -3.88 -15.88 -5.16
N LEU A 617 -2.98 -15.16 -5.84
CA LEU A 617 -2.83 -13.71 -5.68
C LEU A 617 -3.99 -12.93 -6.33
N LEU A 618 -4.62 -13.48 -7.36
CA LEU A 618 -5.85 -12.91 -7.93
C LEU A 618 -7.03 -13.12 -6.99
N ASP A 619 -7.14 -14.31 -6.37
CA ASP A 619 -8.13 -14.59 -5.32
C ASP A 619 -7.93 -13.68 -4.11
N HIS A 620 -6.68 -13.35 -3.78
CA HIS A 620 -6.32 -12.47 -2.67
C HIS A 620 -6.94 -11.07 -2.78
N LEU A 621 -7.22 -10.57 -3.99
CA LEU A 621 -7.88 -9.27 -4.22
C LEU A 621 -9.25 -9.15 -3.53
N TYR A 622 -9.79 -10.28 -3.06
CA TYR A 622 -11.08 -10.45 -2.43
C TYR A 622 -11.00 -10.81 -0.95
N THR A 623 -9.79 -10.80 -0.38
CA THR A 623 -9.51 -11.11 1.02
C THR A 623 -8.72 -9.98 1.69
N ALA A 624 -8.83 -9.84 3.01
CA ALA A 624 -8.17 -8.76 3.77
C ALA A 624 -8.45 -7.37 3.16
N GLY A 625 -7.46 -6.73 2.53
CA GLY A 625 -7.61 -5.43 1.86
C GLY A 625 -8.22 -5.57 0.46
N LEU A 626 -9.53 -5.34 0.34
CA LEU A 626 -10.25 -5.49 -0.93
C LEU A 626 -9.63 -4.62 -2.03
N GLY A 627 -9.51 -5.16 -3.24
CA GLY A 627 -8.92 -4.42 -4.37
C GLY A 627 -7.42 -4.65 -4.57
N HIS A 628 -6.71 -5.11 -3.55
CA HIS A 628 -5.25 -4.99 -3.48
C HIS A 628 -4.60 -6.28 -3.00
N ILE A 629 -3.26 -6.26 -2.96
CA ILE A 629 -2.47 -7.36 -2.40
C ILE A 629 -1.74 -6.86 -1.16
N SER A 630 -1.79 -7.69 -0.11
CA SER A 630 -1.20 -7.37 1.18
C SER A 630 0.32 -7.43 1.13
N GLU A 631 0.93 -6.85 2.15
CA GLU A 631 2.37 -6.76 2.28
C GLU A 631 3.04 -8.10 2.54
N ILE A 632 2.52 -8.86 3.51
CA ILE A 632 3.05 -10.16 3.91
C ILE A 632 1.94 -11.12 4.27
N CYS A 633 2.26 -12.40 4.28
CA CYS A 633 1.42 -13.47 4.81
C CYS A 633 2.23 -14.36 5.76
N ASP A 634 1.52 -15.09 6.64
CA ASP A 634 2.14 -16.11 7.48
C ASP A 634 2.91 -17.14 6.62
N GLY A 635 4.07 -17.58 7.11
CA GLY A 635 4.88 -18.62 6.47
C GLY A 635 4.21 -19.99 6.46
N ALA A 636 3.43 -20.30 7.50
CA ALA A 636 2.67 -21.54 7.58
C ALA A 636 1.29 -21.46 6.90
N PRO A 637 0.80 -22.58 6.32
CA PRO A 637 -0.57 -22.67 5.84
C PRO A 637 -1.61 -22.31 6.93
N PRO A 638 -2.72 -21.65 6.56
CA PRO A 638 -3.15 -21.32 5.21
C PRO A 638 -2.59 -20.00 4.66
N HIS A 639 -1.47 -19.49 5.20
CA HIS A 639 -0.83 -18.24 4.78
C HIS A 639 -1.72 -17.02 4.98
N TRP A 640 -2.19 -16.82 6.21
CA TRP A 640 -3.07 -15.70 6.52
C TRP A 640 -2.43 -14.36 6.16
N PRO A 641 -3.18 -13.41 5.56
CA PRO A 641 -2.69 -12.07 5.30
C PRO A 641 -2.31 -11.36 6.60
N LYS A 642 -1.14 -10.74 6.60
CA LYS A 642 -0.55 -9.99 7.71
C LYS A 642 0.02 -8.67 7.20
N GLY A 643 0.61 -7.91 8.10
CA GLY A 643 1.17 -6.60 7.75
C GLY A 643 0.09 -5.71 7.13
N CYS A 644 0.53 -4.85 6.22
CA CYS A 644 -0.29 -3.83 5.60
C CYS A 644 -1.31 -4.47 4.62
N PRO A 645 -2.62 -4.23 4.77
CA PRO A 645 -3.64 -4.82 3.89
C PRO A 645 -3.53 -4.36 2.43
N TRP A 646 -3.11 -3.11 2.21
CA TRP A 646 -2.99 -2.48 0.90
C TRP A 646 -1.56 -2.03 0.66
N GLN A 647 -0.79 -2.81 -0.10
CA GLN A 647 0.64 -2.54 -0.29
C GLN A 647 1.04 -2.34 -1.75
N ALA A 648 1.85 -1.31 -1.99
CA ALA A 648 2.20 -0.81 -3.32
C ALA A 648 2.99 -1.84 -4.13
N TRP A 649 4.12 -2.35 -3.63
CA TRP A 649 4.99 -3.27 -4.38
C TRP A 649 4.32 -4.60 -4.75
N SER A 650 3.49 -5.17 -3.87
CA SER A 650 2.75 -6.41 -4.13
C SER A 650 1.73 -6.20 -5.24
N THR A 651 0.99 -5.09 -5.19
CA THR A 651 0.00 -4.72 -6.21
C THR A 651 0.68 -4.37 -7.54
N ALA A 652 1.77 -3.61 -7.48
CA ALA A 652 2.52 -3.15 -8.63
C ALA A 652 3.24 -4.28 -9.36
N GLU A 653 3.80 -5.27 -8.66
CA GLU A 653 4.47 -6.40 -9.31
C GLU A 653 3.50 -7.23 -10.15
N MET A 654 2.24 -7.38 -9.72
CA MET A 654 1.22 -8.02 -10.55
C MET A 654 0.94 -7.23 -11.84
N LEU A 655 0.89 -5.90 -11.76
CA LEU A 655 0.73 -5.03 -12.94
C LEU A 655 1.94 -5.09 -13.86
N ARG A 656 3.16 -5.13 -13.30
CA ARG A 656 4.39 -5.31 -14.08
C ARG A 656 4.35 -6.64 -14.84
N LEU A 657 4.05 -7.75 -14.17
CA LEU A 657 3.93 -9.06 -14.81
C LEU A 657 2.85 -9.07 -15.90
N TRP A 658 1.70 -8.46 -15.65
CA TRP A 658 0.61 -8.34 -16.62
C TRP A 658 1.07 -7.75 -17.96
N VAL A 659 1.94 -6.73 -17.92
CA VAL A 659 2.46 -6.10 -19.13
C VAL A 659 3.71 -6.82 -19.66
N GLU A 660 4.72 -7.02 -18.83
CA GLU A 660 6.05 -7.50 -19.27
C GLU A 660 6.08 -8.99 -19.59
N GLU A 661 5.34 -9.79 -18.82
CA GLU A 661 5.32 -11.23 -19.02
C GLU A 661 4.12 -11.65 -19.87
N PHE A 662 2.98 -10.97 -19.76
CA PHE A 662 1.74 -11.39 -20.43
C PHE A 662 1.24 -10.46 -21.53
N GLY A 663 1.94 -9.36 -21.85
CA GLY A 663 1.60 -8.50 -22.99
C GLY A 663 0.19 -7.89 -22.92
N ARG A 664 -0.28 -7.58 -21.70
CA ARG A 664 -1.65 -7.12 -21.40
C ARG A 664 -2.75 -8.15 -21.64
N ALA A 665 -2.43 -9.40 -21.90
CA ALA A 665 -3.44 -10.46 -21.97
C ALA A 665 -4.23 -10.55 -20.65
N PRO A 666 -5.52 -10.95 -20.70
CA PRO A 666 -6.33 -11.11 -19.50
C PRO A 666 -5.64 -11.95 -18.41
N LEU A 667 -5.68 -11.45 -17.17
CA LEU A 667 -5.34 -12.22 -15.97
C LEU A 667 -6.58 -13.03 -15.60
N GLU A 668 -6.83 -14.11 -16.33
CA GLU A 668 -7.99 -14.97 -16.08
C GLU A 668 -7.72 -15.96 -14.95
N MET A 669 -8.70 -16.08 -14.05
CA MET A 669 -8.89 -17.28 -13.24
C MET A 669 -9.47 -18.37 -14.15
N THR A 670 -8.62 -19.08 -14.88
CA THR A 670 -9.04 -20.36 -15.46
C THR A 670 -8.82 -21.43 -14.41
N LEU A 671 -9.91 -21.80 -13.72
CA LEU A 671 -10.01 -23.02 -12.92
C LEU A 671 -9.72 -24.25 -13.80
#